data_AF-A0AAN7D883-F1
#
_entry.id   AF-A0AAN7D883-F1
#
_cell.length_a   1.000
_cell.length_b   1.000
_cell.length_c   1.000
_cell.angle_alpha   90.00
_cell.angle_beta   90.00
_cell.angle_gamma   90.00
#
_symmetry.space_group_name_H-M   'P 1'
#
loop_
_entity.id
_entity.type
_entity.pdbx_description
1 polymer ?
#
loop_
_entity_poly.entity_id
_entity_poly.type
_entity_poly.pdbx_seq_one_letter_code
_entity_poly.pdbx_strand_id
1 'polypeptide(L)'
;MRFYLTFTLTLIANLLSLSYAYITDIKAVSCDLNHACANYPGYYKIPTDLNQGVDGASSVFLHYKEDATQEPITELQIVQGTNHSHIPNLAKWNKINVDLNLRLDVAEAGDDKSLWLYYTKDTSISNNPVTSIIVKQGTSPFVSAEYRRIPVDLNQDVGGFHLYMYYSQDKAKNPITAITAKQCFTSNCFLDGWERVEKDLNKGVVVGMSVYLFYKREPKEDPVTDVVVILNEQTSPQGYTKVDVNLNSILRGDAIYLWYRTTPPNPDVLRDAIQELAIEFGKYAVTPYGWSKIKVDLNSAKDGKEGFGEPTFLYFRKGYKELPKMKPLSFNENGEFKILQLADLHFTNEEGTCRDIPVDMDCKGDATTIEYVEKLLDREKPDFVVFSGDNINGGSVSDARAATFKFAEPVVRRKIPWAVVFGNHDDENDLTREELLQVMRRMPYSLTERGPVDLPGIGNYILKVFTDTTKAATHAFTMYFLDSHAYPESDDQDGYDFIKSEQLDWIIQSASTFNKLPSKPNAAAFFHIPIWDYHEESNTNKPVAKLGDAREQVSSSKKNKISALEAFKTAGDIKVTSCGHNHVNDYCLEKEGIQLCYAGGAGFGAYGAEHLGWPRRARVFMISDFGNTIQTWKRTFKDNLPMIHFQTIYSA
;
A
#
# COMPACT_ATOMS: atom_id res chain seq x y z
N MET A 1 12.35 -8.63 -39.62
CA MET A 1 13.56 -7.78 -39.72
C MET A 1 13.11 -6.32 -39.73
N ARG A 2 13.60 -5.53 -38.75
CA ARG A 2 13.25 -4.12 -38.40
C ARG A 2 11.87 -3.90 -37.77
N PHE A 3 11.83 -3.85 -36.44
CA PHE A 3 11.09 -2.88 -35.59
C PHE A 3 11.14 -3.32 -34.11
N TYR A 4 12.32 -3.42 -33.49
CA TYR A 4 12.49 -3.50 -32.01
C TYR A 4 13.96 -3.21 -31.66
N LEU A 5 14.43 -1.99 -31.96
CA LEU A 5 15.82 -1.61 -31.67
C LEU A 5 15.90 -0.16 -31.18
N THR A 6 15.16 0.18 -30.11
CA THR A 6 15.29 1.46 -29.39
C THR A 6 14.90 1.32 -27.92
N PHE A 7 15.38 0.28 -27.22
CA PHE A 7 15.23 0.19 -25.75
C PHE A 7 16.50 -0.22 -24.98
N THR A 8 17.65 -0.27 -25.65
CA THR A 8 18.89 -0.85 -25.08
C THR A 8 19.91 0.16 -24.54
N LEU A 9 19.56 1.41 -24.23
CA LEU A 9 20.55 2.36 -23.69
C LEU A 9 20.16 3.23 -22.48
N THR A 10 19.02 2.98 -21.83
CA THR A 10 18.60 3.77 -20.65
C THR A 10 18.81 3.08 -19.29
N LEU A 11 19.53 1.95 -19.23
CA LEU A 11 19.68 1.18 -17.99
C LEU A 11 21.02 1.36 -17.23
N ILE A 12 21.80 2.40 -17.55
CA ILE A 12 23.10 2.65 -16.89
C ILE A 12 23.13 3.97 -16.09
N ALA A 13 22.13 4.85 -16.20
CA ALA A 13 22.19 6.19 -15.58
C ALA A 13 21.47 6.37 -14.22
N ASN A 14 20.60 5.45 -13.78
CA ASN A 14 19.89 5.56 -12.50
C ASN A 14 20.52 4.68 -11.40
N LEU A 15 21.83 4.82 -11.21
CA LEU A 15 22.58 4.00 -10.25
C LEU A 15 22.48 4.48 -8.79
N LEU A 16 21.89 5.64 -8.49
CA LEU A 16 21.96 6.22 -7.13
C LEU A 16 20.74 7.02 -6.64
N SER A 17 19.61 7.05 -7.35
CA SER A 17 18.40 7.71 -6.83
C SER A 17 17.17 6.80 -6.92
N LEU A 18 16.67 6.40 -5.75
CA LEU A 18 15.25 6.10 -5.54
C LEU A 18 14.47 7.41 -5.77
N SER A 19 14.37 7.87 -7.02
CA SER A 19 13.47 8.96 -7.37
C SER A 19 12.10 8.34 -7.60
N TYR A 20 11.18 8.51 -6.66
CA TYR A 20 9.77 8.26 -6.91
C TYR A 20 9.37 9.05 -8.16
N ALA A 21 8.92 8.36 -9.20
CA ALA A 21 8.37 9.01 -10.37
C ALA A 21 6.98 9.54 -10.00
N TYR A 22 6.76 10.83 -10.17
CA TYR A 22 5.45 11.46 -9.99
C TYR A 22 4.60 11.31 -11.24
N ILE A 23 3.30 11.54 -11.13
CA ILE A 23 2.41 11.53 -12.30
C ILE A 23 2.74 12.74 -13.17
N THR A 24 3.04 12.50 -14.44
CA THR A 24 3.51 13.50 -15.40
C THR A 24 2.59 13.67 -16.60
N ASP A 25 1.72 12.70 -16.88
CA ASP A 25 0.73 12.81 -17.94
C ASP A 25 -0.52 11.99 -17.59
N ILE A 26 -1.67 12.44 -18.11
CA ILE A 26 -2.97 11.79 -17.94
C ILE A 26 -3.68 11.78 -19.29
N LYS A 27 -4.28 10.63 -19.61
CA LYS A 27 -5.16 10.44 -20.77
C LYS A 27 -6.48 9.87 -20.32
N ALA A 28 -7.55 10.31 -20.97
CA ALA A 28 -8.85 9.67 -20.87
C ALA A 28 -9.14 8.94 -22.18
N VAL A 29 -9.83 7.81 -22.09
CA VAL A 29 -10.08 6.91 -23.22
C VAL A 29 -11.53 6.51 -23.20
N SER A 30 -12.29 6.95 -24.20
CA SER A 30 -13.60 6.39 -24.50
C SER A 30 -13.43 5.12 -25.32
N CYS A 31 -14.01 4.02 -24.85
CA CYS A 31 -14.05 2.76 -25.57
C CYS A 31 -15.13 2.82 -26.66
N ASP A 32 -15.03 1.94 -27.65
CA ASP A 32 -16.06 1.80 -28.68
C ASP A 32 -17.28 0.99 -28.18
N LEU A 33 -18.29 0.84 -29.05
CA LEU A 33 -19.51 0.09 -28.75
C LEU A 33 -19.27 -1.40 -28.45
N ASN A 34 -18.10 -1.95 -28.80
CA ASN A 34 -17.69 -3.31 -28.47
C ASN A 34 -16.83 -3.36 -27.19
N HIS A 35 -16.74 -2.25 -26.45
CA HIS A 35 -15.89 -2.08 -25.27
C HIS A 35 -14.39 -2.22 -25.56
N ALA A 36 -13.98 -2.05 -26.83
CA ALA A 36 -12.56 -2.00 -27.17
C ALA A 36 -12.03 -0.58 -26.86
N CYS A 37 -11.05 -0.51 -25.98
CA CYS A 37 -10.44 0.74 -25.55
C CYS A 37 -9.02 0.83 -26.12
N ALA A 38 -8.60 2.04 -26.54
CA ALA A 38 -7.20 2.26 -26.90
C ALA A 38 -6.31 2.04 -25.67
N ASN A 39 -5.30 1.18 -25.80
CA ASN A 39 -4.26 1.03 -24.80
C ASN A 39 -3.11 2.01 -25.09
N TYR A 40 -2.51 2.57 -24.03
CA TYR A 40 -1.38 3.49 -24.12
C TYR A 40 -0.15 2.84 -23.48
N PRO A 41 0.76 2.25 -24.28
CA PRO A 41 1.98 1.66 -23.75
C PRO A 41 2.74 2.63 -22.84
N GLY A 42 3.18 2.16 -21.68
CA GLY A 42 3.84 3.01 -20.68
C GLY A 42 2.90 3.80 -19.76
N TYR A 43 1.57 3.62 -19.84
CA TYR A 43 0.60 4.26 -18.94
C TYR A 43 -0.14 3.24 -18.09
N TYR A 44 -0.30 3.57 -16.80
CA TYR A 44 -1.07 2.80 -15.85
C TYR A 44 -2.54 3.10 -16.07
N LYS A 45 -3.35 2.06 -16.31
CA LYS A 45 -4.81 2.17 -16.38
C LYS A 45 -5.41 2.22 -14.97
N ILE A 46 -6.28 3.20 -14.73
CA ILE A 46 -7.19 3.16 -13.58
C ILE A 46 -8.35 2.21 -13.95
N PRO A 47 -8.56 1.11 -13.21
CA PRO A 47 -9.44 0.03 -13.65
C PRO A 47 -10.94 0.38 -13.58
N THR A 48 -11.31 1.48 -12.94
CA THR A 48 -12.68 1.95 -12.80
C THR A 48 -13.17 2.62 -14.08
N ASP A 49 -14.28 2.13 -14.62
CA ASP A 49 -15.02 2.81 -15.68
C ASP A 49 -15.68 4.08 -15.10
N LEU A 50 -15.39 5.25 -15.67
CA LEU A 50 -15.95 6.51 -15.21
C LEU A 50 -17.46 6.63 -15.46
N ASN A 51 -18.01 5.80 -16.36
CA ASN A 51 -19.43 5.74 -16.70
C ASN A 51 -20.13 4.50 -16.12
N GLN A 52 -19.58 3.92 -15.06
CA GLN A 52 -20.12 2.69 -14.49
C GLN A 52 -21.59 2.86 -14.05
N GLY A 53 -22.44 1.94 -14.51
CA GLY A 53 -23.87 1.94 -14.21
C GLY A 53 -24.71 2.91 -15.04
N VAL A 54 -24.11 3.65 -15.98
CA VAL A 54 -24.84 4.55 -16.88
C VAL A 54 -25.36 3.76 -18.09
N ASP A 55 -26.68 3.67 -18.23
CA ASP A 55 -27.30 2.99 -19.37
C ASP A 55 -26.95 3.68 -20.69
N GLY A 56 -26.40 2.92 -21.66
CA GLY A 56 -26.11 3.41 -23.02
C GLY A 56 -24.86 4.29 -23.15
N ALA A 57 -24.06 4.46 -22.09
CA ALA A 57 -22.80 5.18 -22.14
C ALA A 57 -21.65 4.34 -22.71
N SER A 58 -20.64 5.01 -23.30
CA SER A 58 -19.36 4.35 -23.57
C SER A 58 -18.59 4.17 -22.27
N SER A 59 -17.85 3.07 -22.13
CA SER A 59 -16.87 2.98 -21.05
C SER A 59 -15.78 4.04 -21.23
N VAL A 60 -15.46 4.76 -20.16
CA VAL A 60 -14.38 5.75 -20.14
C VAL A 60 -13.36 5.37 -19.08
N PHE A 61 -12.08 5.30 -19.44
CA PHE A 61 -11.01 4.97 -18.51
C PHE A 61 -9.92 6.04 -18.49
N LEU A 62 -9.34 6.26 -17.31
CA LEU A 62 -8.15 7.10 -17.15
C LEU A 62 -6.89 6.27 -17.21
N HIS A 63 -5.87 6.86 -17.82
CA HIS A 63 -4.53 6.32 -17.92
C HIS A 63 -3.56 7.40 -17.43
N TYR A 64 -2.60 7.06 -16.61
CA TYR A 64 -1.59 8.00 -16.13
C TYR A 64 -0.17 7.49 -16.36
N LYS A 65 0.79 8.40 -16.53
CA LYS A 65 2.19 8.06 -16.71
C LYS A 65 3.04 8.62 -15.58
N GLU A 66 3.84 7.77 -14.95
CA GLU A 66 4.91 8.19 -14.05
C GLU A 66 6.24 8.27 -14.84
N ASP A 67 6.91 9.42 -14.79
CA ASP A 67 8.18 9.63 -15.49
C ASP A 67 9.09 10.59 -14.71
N ALA A 68 10.16 10.06 -14.12
CA ALA A 68 11.09 10.86 -13.32
C ALA A 68 11.87 11.91 -14.15
N THR A 69 11.79 11.86 -15.49
CA THR A 69 12.48 12.81 -16.39
C THR A 69 11.58 13.96 -16.86
N GLN A 70 10.30 13.95 -16.51
CA GLN A 70 9.31 14.94 -16.94
C GLN A 70 8.80 15.75 -15.75
N GLU A 71 8.38 16.98 -16.03
CA GLU A 71 7.75 17.82 -15.01
C GLU A 71 6.43 17.18 -14.53
N PRO A 72 6.20 17.12 -13.21
CA PRO A 72 5.01 16.50 -12.64
C PRO A 72 3.77 17.35 -12.85
N ILE A 73 2.63 16.70 -12.93
CA ILE A 73 1.33 17.33 -12.71
C ILE A 73 1.28 17.75 -11.24
N THR A 74 0.83 18.97 -10.98
CA THR A 74 0.78 19.54 -9.62
C THR A 74 -0.63 19.84 -9.16
N GLU A 75 -1.63 19.86 -10.04
CA GLU A 75 -3.02 20.02 -9.63
C GLU A 75 -4.00 19.43 -10.65
N LEU A 76 -5.15 18.96 -10.15
CA LEU A 76 -6.27 18.41 -10.94
C LEU A 76 -7.58 19.14 -10.59
N GLN A 77 -8.41 19.39 -11.59
CA GLN A 77 -9.77 19.94 -11.43
C GLN A 77 -10.71 19.32 -12.45
N ILE A 78 -11.98 19.17 -12.08
CA ILE A 78 -13.04 18.77 -13.01
C ILE A 78 -13.99 19.95 -13.20
N VAL A 79 -14.38 20.20 -14.44
CA VAL A 79 -15.31 21.28 -14.82
C VAL A 79 -16.52 20.69 -15.49
N GLN A 80 -17.70 21.14 -15.08
CA GLN A 80 -18.95 20.89 -15.78
C GLN A 80 -19.19 21.98 -16.83
N GLY A 81 -19.34 21.55 -18.08
CA GLY A 81 -19.48 22.36 -19.27
C GLY A 81 -18.43 23.45 -19.40
N THR A 82 -18.88 24.70 -19.52
CA THR A 82 -18.02 25.89 -19.70
C THR A 82 -17.79 26.68 -18.41
N ASN A 83 -18.25 26.17 -17.26
CA ASN A 83 -18.13 26.87 -15.98
C ASN A 83 -16.73 26.75 -15.38
N HIS A 84 -15.79 27.57 -15.86
CA HIS A 84 -14.40 27.62 -15.38
C HIS A 84 -14.19 28.54 -14.17
N SER A 85 -15.25 28.98 -13.49
CA SER A 85 -15.16 30.03 -12.45
C SER A 85 -14.25 29.66 -11.26
N HIS A 86 -14.09 28.37 -10.97
CA HIS A 86 -13.21 27.84 -9.92
C HIS A 86 -11.78 27.51 -10.38
N ILE A 87 -11.46 27.61 -11.68
CA ILE A 87 -10.09 27.38 -12.17
C ILE A 87 -9.29 28.69 -12.16
N PRO A 88 -8.25 28.81 -11.31
CA PRO A 88 -7.41 29.99 -11.29
C PRO A 88 -6.51 30.03 -12.54
N ASN A 89 -6.54 31.14 -13.27
CA ASN A 89 -5.70 31.38 -14.45
C ASN A 89 -5.76 30.23 -15.47
N LEU A 90 -6.95 30.00 -16.04
CA LEU A 90 -7.26 28.91 -16.97
C LEU A 90 -6.22 28.68 -18.09
N ALA A 91 -5.54 29.74 -18.55
CA ALA A 91 -4.50 29.66 -19.59
C ALA A 91 -3.28 28.80 -19.19
N LYS A 92 -3.09 28.51 -17.90
CA LYS A 92 -2.02 27.66 -17.36
C LYS A 92 -2.46 26.21 -17.11
N TRP A 93 -3.66 25.84 -17.55
CA TRP A 93 -4.21 24.49 -17.40
C TRP A 93 -4.36 23.81 -18.75
N ASN A 94 -4.18 22.48 -18.73
CA ASN A 94 -4.39 21.62 -19.88
C ASN A 94 -5.73 20.91 -19.72
N LYS A 95 -6.60 21.04 -20.73
CA LYS A 95 -7.86 20.29 -20.83
C LYS A 95 -7.61 18.92 -21.44
N ILE A 96 -8.14 17.86 -20.85
CA ILE A 96 -8.26 16.55 -21.49
C ILE A 96 -9.54 16.56 -22.33
N ASN A 97 -9.37 16.44 -23.66
CA ASN A 97 -10.45 16.53 -24.64
C ASN A 97 -11.23 15.20 -24.77
N VAL A 98 -11.72 14.69 -23.66
CA VAL A 98 -12.67 13.57 -23.59
C VAL A 98 -13.72 13.95 -22.56
N ASP A 99 -14.97 13.83 -22.96
CA ASP A 99 -16.09 14.00 -22.04
C ASP A 99 -16.10 12.81 -21.07
N LEU A 100 -15.87 13.09 -19.79
CA LEU A 100 -15.75 12.05 -18.76
C LEU A 100 -17.07 11.32 -18.51
N ASN A 101 -18.21 11.96 -18.81
CA ASN A 101 -19.55 11.41 -18.61
C ASN A 101 -20.32 11.16 -19.92
N LEU A 102 -19.58 10.85 -21.00
CA LEU A 102 -20.12 10.73 -22.36
C LEU A 102 -21.23 9.67 -22.49
N ARG A 103 -22.38 10.11 -23.01
CA ARG A 103 -23.52 9.28 -23.40
C ARG A 103 -23.62 9.19 -24.94
N LEU A 104 -23.68 7.98 -25.51
CA LEU A 104 -23.77 7.81 -26.97
C LEU A 104 -25.22 7.80 -27.49
N ASP A 105 -26.20 7.57 -26.61
CA ASP A 105 -27.61 7.37 -26.91
C ASP A 105 -28.44 8.67 -26.99
N VAL A 106 -27.92 9.76 -26.41
CA VAL A 106 -28.53 11.09 -26.45
C VAL A 106 -27.84 11.93 -27.53
N ALA A 107 -28.63 12.44 -28.47
CA ALA A 107 -28.19 13.46 -29.42
C ALA A 107 -27.71 14.68 -28.62
N GLU A 108 -26.39 14.85 -28.51
CA GLU A 108 -25.70 15.91 -27.79
C GLU A 108 -26.35 16.22 -26.44
N ALA A 109 -25.97 15.49 -25.38
CA ALA A 109 -26.07 16.07 -24.05
C ALA A 109 -25.37 17.45 -24.14
N GLY A 110 -26.14 18.53 -24.06
CA GLY A 110 -25.63 19.86 -24.36
C GLY A 110 -24.34 20.14 -23.57
N ASP A 111 -23.40 20.87 -24.19
CA ASP A 111 -22.04 21.16 -23.67
C ASP A 111 -22.03 21.52 -22.16
N ASP A 112 -23.10 22.14 -21.67
CA ASP A 112 -23.30 22.51 -20.26
C ASP A 112 -23.29 21.34 -19.24
N LYS A 113 -23.49 20.07 -19.67
CA LYS A 113 -23.52 18.90 -18.77
C LYS A 113 -22.27 18.01 -18.82
N SER A 114 -21.46 18.16 -19.87
CA SER A 114 -20.23 17.38 -20.07
C SER A 114 -19.22 17.66 -18.96
N LEU A 115 -18.47 16.64 -18.56
CA LEU A 115 -17.43 16.77 -17.54
C LEU A 115 -16.05 16.73 -18.17
N TRP A 116 -15.20 17.70 -17.83
CA TRP A 116 -13.88 17.87 -18.41
C TRP A 116 -12.80 17.86 -17.34
N LEU A 117 -11.80 16.98 -17.47
CA LEU A 117 -10.63 16.95 -16.59
C LEU A 117 -9.60 17.99 -17.04
N TYR A 118 -9.15 18.82 -16.09
CA TYR A 118 -8.07 19.78 -16.24
C TYR A 118 -6.91 19.40 -15.33
N TYR A 119 -5.69 19.61 -15.83
CA TYR A 119 -4.48 19.47 -15.03
C TYR A 119 -3.50 20.62 -15.28
N THR A 120 -2.67 20.95 -14.29
CA THR A 120 -1.55 21.89 -14.46
C THR A 120 -0.23 21.29 -14.02
N LYS A 121 0.86 21.78 -14.62
CA LYS A 121 2.24 21.58 -14.18
C LYS A 121 2.86 22.89 -13.68
N ASP A 122 2.11 23.98 -13.72
CA ASP A 122 2.61 25.31 -13.40
C ASP A 122 2.71 25.48 -11.88
N THR A 123 3.95 25.62 -11.41
CA THR A 123 4.31 25.75 -10.00
C THR A 123 3.83 27.04 -9.34
N SER A 124 3.45 28.05 -10.14
CA SER A 124 2.77 29.25 -9.60
C SER A 124 1.31 28.99 -9.20
N ILE A 125 0.69 27.90 -9.66
CA ILE A 125 -0.64 27.45 -9.23
C ILE A 125 -0.53 26.49 -8.05
N SER A 126 0.27 25.44 -8.20
CA SER A 126 0.50 24.41 -7.18
C SER A 126 1.92 23.86 -7.29
N ASN A 127 2.60 23.73 -6.15
CA ASN A 127 3.98 23.25 -6.06
C ASN A 127 4.09 21.77 -5.69
N ASN A 128 2.95 21.11 -5.50
CA ASN A 128 2.84 19.79 -4.90
C ASN A 128 2.61 18.73 -5.99
N PRO A 129 3.61 17.89 -6.31
CA PRO A 129 3.46 16.86 -7.33
C PRO A 129 2.33 15.89 -6.98
N VAL A 130 1.52 15.57 -7.97
CA VAL A 130 0.51 14.50 -7.89
C VAL A 130 1.22 13.15 -7.93
N THR A 131 0.82 12.28 -7.02
CA THR A 131 1.55 11.03 -6.73
C THR A 131 0.70 9.78 -6.90
N SER A 132 -0.63 9.90 -6.87
CA SER A 132 -1.55 8.82 -7.22
C SER A 132 -2.92 9.41 -7.54
N ILE A 133 -3.67 8.73 -8.39
CA ILE A 133 -5.06 9.05 -8.76
C ILE A 133 -5.87 7.75 -8.63
N ILE A 134 -7.02 7.84 -7.97
CA ILE A 134 -7.97 6.74 -7.81
C ILE A 134 -9.38 7.24 -8.13
N VAL A 135 -10.28 6.33 -8.47
CA VAL A 135 -11.70 6.60 -8.64
C VAL A 135 -12.46 5.61 -7.78
N LYS A 136 -13.42 6.09 -6.99
CA LYS A 136 -14.17 5.26 -6.05
C LYS A 136 -15.66 5.45 -6.25
N GLN A 137 -16.37 4.33 -6.20
CA GLN A 137 -17.82 4.26 -6.20
C GLN A 137 -18.39 4.56 -4.81
N GLY A 138 -19.49 5.30 -4.77
CA GLY A 138 -20.22 5.66 -3.57
C GLY A 138 -19.98 7.10 -3.14
N THR A 139 -20.85 7.59 -2.26
CA THR A 139 -20.86 8.98 -1.78
C THR A 139 -19.94 9.20 -0.57
N SER A 140 -19.56 8.12 0.11
CA SER A 140 -18.57 8.07 1.19
C SER A 140 -17.70 6.81 1.09
N PRO A 141 -16.90 6.66 0.01
CA PRO A 141 -16.03 5.50 -0.12
C PRO A 141 -14.91 5.54 0.92
N PHE A 142 -14.41 4.36 1.31
CA PHE A 142 -13.20 4.29 2.12
C PHE A 142 -12.00 4.69 1.28
N VAL A 143 -11.34 5.76 1.71
CA VAL A 143 -10.20 6.36 1.05
C VAL A 143 -9.16 6.68 2.11
N SER A 144 -7.91 6.35 1.80
CA SER A 144 -6.79 6.64 2.68
C SER A 144 -6.56 8.16 2.85
N ALA A 145 -6.09 8.59 4.01
CA ALA A 145 -6.11 10.00 4.42
C ALA A 145 -5.24 10.94 3.58
N GLU A 146 -4.27 10.42 2.82
CA GLU A 146 -3.43 11.21 1.91
C GLU A 146 -4.16 11.69 0.64
N TYR A 147 -5.32 11.10 0.32
CA TYR A 147 -6.09 11.46 -0.86
C TYR A 147 -7.08 12.58 -0.56
N ARG A 148 -7.13 13.56 -1.48
CA ARG A 148 -8.16 14.59 -1.53
C ARG A 148 -9.16 14.27 -2.62
N ARG A 149 -10.43 14.54 -2.35
CA ARG A 149 -11.53 14.35 -3.29
C ARG A 149 -11.64 15.54 -4.25
N ILE A 150 -11.93 15.28 -5.53
CA ILE A 150 -12.49 16.30 -6.42
C ILE A 150 -14.01 16.29 -6.20
N PRO A 151 -14.64 17.40 -5.78
CA PRO A 151 -16.04 17.43 -5.35
C PRO A 151 -17.02 17.47 -6.53
N VAL A 152 -16.82 16.60 -7.52
CA VAL A 152 -17.67 16.44 -8.70
C VAL A 152 -18.04 14.97 -8.83
N ASP A 153 -19.32 14.67 -8.88
CA ASP A 153 -19.80 13.33 -9.20
C ASP A 153 -19.65 13.10 -10.70
N LEU A 154 -18.84 12.11 -11.09
CA LEU A 154 -18.53 11.83 -12.49
C LEU A 154 -19.76 11.40 -13.27
N ASN A 155 -20.80 10.93 -12.59
CA ASN A 155 -22.05 10.48 -13.19
C ASN A 155 -23.20 11.43 -12.87
N GLN A 156 -22.89 12.65 -12.42
CA GLN A 156 -23.90 13.67 -12.20
C GLN A 156 -24.70 13.91 -13.49
N ASP A 157 -26.02 14.02 -13.34
CA ASP A 157 -26.98 14.35 -14.42
C ASP A 157 -27.14 13.32 -15.55
N VAL A 158 -26.31 12.26 -15.60
CA VAL A 158 -26.39 11.19 -16.61
C VAL A 158 -26.96 9.87 -16.07
N GLY A 159 -27.11 9.74 -14.74
CA GLY A 159 -27.55 8.51 -14.08
C GLY A 159 -26.37 7.62 -13.71
N GLY A 160 -26.61 6.40 -13.22
CA GLY A 160 -25.56 5.45 -12.86
C GLY A 160 -25.03 5.57 -11.44
N PHE A 161 -23.87 4.97 -11.17
CA PHE A 161 -23.30 4.97 -9.82
C PHE A 161 -22.61 6.29 -9.50
N HIS A 162 -22.77 6.77 -8.26
CA HIS A 162 -21.99 7.90 -7.76
C HIS A 162 -20.50 7.57 -7.82
N LEU A 163 -19.72 8.33 -8.58
CA LEU A 163 -18.29 8.09 -8.77
C LEU A 163 -17.52 9.38 -8.48
N TYR A 164 -16.44 9.28 -7.71
CA TYR A 164 -15.61 10.43 -7.39
C TYR A 164 -14.15 10.12 -7.64
N MET A 165 -13.46 11.11 -8.19
CA MET A 165 -12.01 11.09 -8.37
C MET A 165 -11.31 11.60 -7.12
N TYR A 166 -10.24 10.93 -6.74
CA TYR A 166 -9.35 11.34 -5.67
C TYR A 166 -7.91 11.30 -6.16
N TYR A 167 -7.07 12.13 -5.56
CA TYR A 167 -5.63 12.11 -5.81
C TYR A 167 -4.86 12.50 -4.58
N SER A 168 -3.61 12.04 -4.50
CA SER A 168 -2.70 12.41 -3.42
C SER A 168 -1.54 13.24 -3.98
N GLN A 169 -1.01 14.11 -3.14
CA GLN A 169 0.12 14.96 -3.47
C GLN A 169 1.23 14.83 -2.45
N ASP A 170 2.46 15.07 -2.88
CA ASP A 170 3.63 15.12 -2.01
C ASP A 170 4.06 16.57 -1.75
N LYS A 171 4.96 16.75 -0.77
CA LYS A 171 5.45 18.04 -0.23
C LYS A 171 4.46 18.80 0.67
N ALA A 172 4.94 19.92 1.20
CA ALA A 172 4.19 20.82 2.08
C ALA A 172 2.93 21.35 1.41
N LYS A 173 1.78 21.13 2.04
CA LYS A 173 0.49 21.66 1.61
C LYS A 173 0.25 23.02 2.26
N ASN A 174 -0.59 23.86 1.64
CA ASN A 174 -1.03 25.10 2.28
C ASN A 174 -1.67 24.79 3.64
N PRO A 175 -1.41 25.54 4.72
CA PRO A 175 -2.01 25.28 6.01
C PRO A 175 -3.54 25.25 5.98
N ILE A 176 -4.12 24.46 6.87
CA ILE A 176 -5.55 24.54 7.19
C ILE A 176 -5.79 25.87 7.89
N THR A 177 -6.88 26.57 7.56
CA THR A 177 -7.23 27.89 8.13
C THR A 177 -8.53 27.87 8.92
N ALA A 178 -9.40 26.90 8.66
CA ALA A 178 -10.61 26.68 9.46
C ALA A 178 -10.94 25.18 9.51
N ILE A 179 -11.55 24.77 10.62
CA ILE A 179 -12.05 23.40 10.84
C ILE A 179 -13.51 23.51 11.27
N THR A 180 -14.36 22.63 10.76
CA THR A 180 -15.73 22.43 11.22
C THR A 180 -16.08 20.94 11.20
N ALA A 181 -17.27 20.60 11.67
CA ALA A 181 -17.83 19.26 11.55
C ALA A 181 -19.30 19.34 11.15
N LYS A 182 -19.84 18.24 10.64
CA LYS A 182 -21.26 18.15 10.26
C LYS A 182 -21.81 16.77 10.58
N GLN A 183 -22.95 16.76 11.27
CA GLN A 183 -23.80 15.59 11.41
C GLN A 183 -24.62 15.41 10.12
N CYS A 184 -24.63 14.19 9.61
CA CYS A 184 -25.28 13.86 8.36
C CYS A 184 -26.17 12.63 8.52
N PHE A 185 -27.41 12.77 8.05
CA PHE A 185 -28.45 11.72 8.07
C PHE A 185 -28.57 11.00 6.72
N THR A 186 -27.73 11.37 5.77
CA THR A 186 -27.62 10.77 4.45
C THR A 186 -26.14 10.64 4.09
N SER A 187 -25.82 9.77 3.15
CA SER A 187 -24.45 9.58 2.66
C SER A 187 -23.94 10.77 1.82
N ASN A 188 -24.84 11.68 1.42
CA ASN A 188 -24.52 12.95 0.75
C ASN A 188 -24.17 14.03 1.79
N CYS A 189 -23.01 13.86 2.43
CA CYS A 189 -22.50 14.75 3.46
C CYS A 189 -21.38 15.65 2.92
N PHE A 190 -21.75 16.84 2.43
CA PHE A 190 -20.81 17.82 1.88
C PHE A 190 -21.03 19.21 2.46
N LEU A 191 -19.98 20.03 2.39
CA LEU A 191 -19.99 21.45 2.68
C LEU A 191 -19.28 22.18 1.52
N ASP A 192 -19.99 23.11 0.89
CA ASP A 192 -19.49 23.80 -0.29
C ASP A 192 -18.25 24.64 0.04
N GLY A 193 -17.19 24.48 -0.75
CA GLY A 193 -15.89 25.09 -0.49
C GLY A 193 -15.10 24.51 0.70
N TRP A 194 -15.46 23.33 1.22
CA TRP A 194 -14.71 22.64 2.27
C TRP A 194 -14.18 21.28 1.81
N GLU A 195 -12.96 20.95 2.25
CA GLU A 195 -12.39 19.60 2.11
C GLU A 195 -12.90 18.72 3.23
N ARG A 196 -13.35 17.50 2.91
CA ARG A 196 -13.86 16.52 3.87
C ARG A 196 -12.75 15.54 4.27
N VAL A 197 -12.71 15.18 5.55
CA VAL A 197 -12.00 13.97 6.01
C VAL A 197 -12.94 12.78 5.77
N GLU A 198 -12.58 11.87 4.85
CA GLU A 198 -13.49 10.85 4.30
C GLU A 198 -13.97 9.78 5.29
N LYS A 199 -13.29 9.62 6.42
CA LYS A 199 -13.68 8.64 7.45
C LYS A 199 -14.73 9.22 8.39
N ASP A 200 -15.83 8.47 8.56
CA ASP A 200 -16.89 8.76 9.51
C ASP A 200 -16.39 8.58 10.95
N LEU A 201 -16.50 9.62 11.76
CA LEU A 201 -16.08 9.59 13.16
C LEU A 201 -16.87 8.58 14.00
N ASN A 202 -18.14 8.33 13.64
CA ASN A 202 -19.04 7.46 14.37
C ASN A 202 -19.28 6.14 13.60
N LYS A 203 -18.28 5.67 12.83
CA LYS A 203 -18.36 4.43 12.06
C LYS A 203 -18.76 3.25 12.95
N GLY A 204 -19.71 2.44 12.46
CA GLY A 204 -20.16 1.22 13.14
C GLY A 204 -21.08 1.43 14.34
N VAL A 205 -21.52 2.67 14.59
CA VAL A 205 -22.31 3.03 15.78
C VAL A 205 -23.82 3.04 15.51
N VAL A 206 -24.31 3.90 14.62
CA VAL A 206 -25.73 3.95 14.23
C VAL A 206 -25.83 4.02 12.71
N VAL A 207 -26.61 3.10 12.14
CA VAL A 207 -26.87 3.07 10.70
C VAL A 207 -27.61 4.35 10.29
N GLY A 208 -27.04 5.08 9.31
CA GLY A 208 -27.66 6.26 8.72
C GLY A 208 -27.37 7.58 9.44
N MET A 209 -26.51 7.60 10.46
CA MET A 209 -26.03 8.83 11.07
C MET A 209 -24.50 8.85 11.09
N SER A 210 -23.92 9.84 10.43
CA SER A 210 -22.46 10.00 10.32
C SER A 210 -22.02 11.38 10.78
N VAL A 211 -20.78 11.49 11.24
CA VAL A 211 -20.16 12.77 11.57
C VAL A 211 -18.83 12.87 10.86
N TYR A 212 -18.66 13.91 10.04
CA TYR A 212 -17.43 14.15 9.31
C TYR A 212 -16.80 15.47 9.72
N LEU A 213 -15.46 15.49 9.73
CA LEU A 213 -14.68 16.71 9.81
C LEU A 213 -14.52 17.34 8.44
N PHE A 214 -14.51 18.66 8.42
CA PHE A 214 -14.29 19.47 7.24
C PHE A 214 -13.25 20.55 7.55
N TYR A 215 -12.43 20.89 6.57
CA TYR A 215 -11.45 21.97 6.71
C TYR A 215 -11.31 22.80 5.44
N LYS A 216 -10.73 23.99 5.60
CA LYS A 216 -10.44 24.94 4.51
C LYS A 216 -8.97 25.31 4.46
N ARG A 217 -8.53 25.74 3.28
CA ARG A 217 -7.18 26.29 3.02
C ARG A 217 -7.32 27.62 2.30
N GLU A 218 -7.48 28.70 3.06
CA GLU A 218 -7.71 30.04 2.51
C GLU A 218 -6.43 30.88 2.63
N PRO A 219 -5.71 31.21 1.55
CA PRO A 219 -4.37 31.83 1.63
C PRO A 219 -4.28 33.17 2.38
N LYS A 220 -5.42 33.84 2.63
CA LYS A 220 -5.50 35.14 3.30
C LYS A 220 -5.88 35.04 4.78
N GLU A 221 -6.24 33.86 5.25
CA GLU A 221 -6.67 33.62 6.62
C GLU A 221 -5.52 33.11 7.49
N ASP A 222 -5.66 33.30 8.80
CA ASP A 222 -4.67 32.84 9.76
C ASP A 222 -4.63 31.29 9.79
N PRO A 223 -3.44 30.67 9.70
CA PRO A 223 -3.31 29.22 9.74
C PRO A 223 -3.67 28.65 11.11
N VAL A 224 -4.30 27.48 11.09
CA VAL A 224 -4.51 26.63 12.26
C VAL A 224 -3.16 26.07 12.71
N THR A 225 -2.78 26.40 13.93
CA THR A 225 -1.49 26.04 14.53
C THR A 225 -1.61 24.97 15.61
N ASP A 226 -2.82 24.75 16.11
CA ASP A 226 -3.06 23.77 17.16
C ASP A 226 -4.50 23.27 17.13
N VAL A 227 -4.66 22.00 17.52
CA VAL A 227 -5.96 21.35 17.71
C VAL A 227 -5.95 20.60 19.03
N VAL A 228 -7.05 20.73 19.78
CA VAL A 228 -7.28 19.98 21.01
C VAL A 228 -8.70 19.43 21.00
N VAL A 229 -8.92 18.37 21.77
CA VAL A 229 -10.23 17.79 21.99
C VAL A 229 -10.58 17.96 23.46
N ILE A 230 -11.78 18.46 23.73
CA ILE A 230 -12.28 18.78 25.06
C ILE A 230 -13.54 17.97 25.31
N LEU A 231 -13.61 17.40 26.50
CA LEU A 231 -14.69 16.51 26.91
C LEU A 231 -15.67 17.23 27.84
N ASN A 232 -16.95 16.96 27.69
CA ASN A 232 -18.01 17.36 28.61
C ASN A 232 -17.95 18.87 28.90
N GLU A 233 -17.95 19.23 30.18
CA GLU A 233 -17.91 20.61 30.69
C GLU A 233 -16.46 21.07 31.01
N GLN A 234 -15.44 20.42 30.46
CA GLN A 234 -14.05 20.81 30.70
C GLN A 234 -13.77 22.24 30.17
N THR A 235 -12.95 22.98 30.91
CA THR A 235 -12.62 24.38 30.58
C THR A 235 -11.81 24.47 29.29
N SER A 236 -12.23 25.35 28.37
CA SER A 236 -11.49 25.58 27.13
C SER A 236 -10.23 26.44 27.34
N PRO A 237 -9.15 26.17 26.61
CA PRO A 237 -7.99 27.04 26.62
C PRO A 237 -8.32 28.39 25.97
N GLN A 238 -7.74 29.46 26.50
CA GLN A 238 -7.92 30.81 25.95
C GLN A 238 -7.38 30.89 24.51
N GLY A 239 -8.13 31.54 23.63
CA GLY A 239 -7.71 31.77 22.23
C GLY A 239 -7.99 30.60 21.28
N TYR A 240 -8.83 29.64 21.68
CA TYR A 240 -9.28 28.56 20.80
C TYR A 240 -10.71 28.79 20.32
N THR A 241 -10.96 28.44 19.07
CA THR A 241 -12.28 28.42 18.44
C THR A 241 -12.90 27.04 18.59
N LYS A 242 -14.14 26.98 19.09
CA LYS A 242 -14.91 25.75 19.22
C LYS A 242 -15.46 25.33 17.86
N VAL A 243 -15.30 24.06 17.49
CA VAL A 243 -16.16 23.41 16.49
C VAL A 243 -17.46 23.03 17.20
N ASP A 244 -18.54 23.77 16.94
CA ASP A 244 -19.80 23.66 17.69
C ASP A 244 -20.67 22.48 17.22
N VAL A 245 -20.06 21.30 17.21
CA VAL A 245 -20.71 20.01 16.92
C VAL A 245 -20.11 19.00 17.88
N ASN A 246 -20.97 18.29 18.62
CA ASN A 246 -20.52 17.16 19.42
C ASN A 246 -20.11 16.04 18.45
N LEU A 247 -18.83 15.71 18.43
CA LEU A 247 -18.26 14.68 17.55
C LEU A 247 -18.80 13.28 17.89
N ASN A 248 -19.13 13.06 19.16
CA ASN A 248 -19.69 11.82 19.70
C ASN A 248 -21.23 11.88 19.85
N SER A 249 -21.89 12.76 19.10
CA SER A 249 -23.31 13.11 19.30
C SER A 249 -24.32 11.96 19.19
N ILE A 250 -23.90 10.84 18.62
CA ILE A 250 -24.77 9.71 18.31
C ILE A 250 -24.88 8.75 19.51
N LEU A 251 -23.96 8.84 20.48
CA LEU A 251 -23.88 7.94 21.63
C LEU A 251 -24.36 8.57 22.95
N ARG A 252 -24.76 7.70 23.89
CA ARG A 252 -24.84 8.04 25.33
C ARG A 252 -23.44 7.98 25.95
N GLY A 253 -22.52 8.81 25.45
CA GLY A 253 -21.13 8.87 25.88
C GLY A 253 -20.69 10.29 26.27
N ASP A 254 -19.39 10.52 26.28
CA ASP A 254 -18.84 11.86 26.54
C ASP A 254 -19.32 12.85 25.47
N ALA A 255 -19.59 14.09 25.84
CA ALA A 255 -19.73 15.17 24.86
C ALA A 255 -18.33 15.57 24.39
N ILE A 256 -18.01 15.40 23.11
CA ILE A 256 -16.65 15.58 22.60
C ILE A 256 -16.63 16.72 21.59
N TYR A 257 -15.85 17.76 21.86
CA TYR A 257 -15.73 18.92 20.98
C TYR A 257 -14.28 19.12 20.55
N LEU A 258 -14.08 19.38 19.25
CA LEU A 258 -12.80 19.84 18.73
C LEU A 258 -12.68 21.35 18.92
N TRP A 259 -11.49 21.79 19.29
CA TRP A 259 -11.12 23.19 19.40
C TRP A 259 -9.83 23.42 18.64
N TYR A 260 -9.70 24.55 17.96
CA TYR A 260 -8.50 24.89 17.21
C TYR A 260 -8.07 26.32 17.43
N ARG A 261 -6.76 26.58 17.29
CA ARG A 261 -6.18 27.92 17.42
C ARG A 261 -5.57 28.35 16.09
N THR A 262 -5.96 29.52 15.61
CA THR A 262 -5.30 30.21 14.50
C THR A 262 -4.25 31.19 15.03
N THR A 263 -3.19 31.43 14.27
CA THR A 263 -2.13 32.38 14.62
C THR A 263 -1.77 33.22 13.40
N PRO A 264 -1.57 34.55 13.53
CA PRO A 264 -1.15 35.39 12.42
C PRO A 264 0.07 34.83 11.67
N PRO A 265 0.04 34.82 10.33
CA PRO A 265 1.05 34.13 9.54
C PRO A 265 2.39 34.86 9.60
N ASN A 266 3.44 34.07 9.82
CA ASN A 266 4.83 34.41 9.54
C ASN A 266 5.54 33.14 9.02
N PRO A 267 6.78 33.23 8.51
CA PRO A 267 7.46 32.06 7.92
C PRO A 267 7.57 30.85 8.86
N ASP A 268 7.82 31.06 10.16
CA ASP A 268 7.90 29.96 11.13
C ASP A 268 6.53 29.36 11.43
N VAL A 269 5.51 30.21 11.60
CA VAL A 269 4.12 29.78 11.81
C VAL A 269 3.63 28.95 10.61
N LEU A 270 3.87 29.41 9.38
CA LEU A 270 3.44 28.70 8.17
C LEU A 270 4.13 27.34 8.01
N ARG A 271 5.41 27.24 8.41
CA ARG A 271 6.16 25.98 8.38
C ARG A 271 5.61 24.95 9.36
N ASP A 272 5.21 25.39 10.54
CA ASP A 272 4.82 24.50 11.65
C ASP A 272 3.28 24.41 11.85
N ALA A 273 2.50 25.07 11.00
CA ALA A 273 1.04 25.01 11.00
C ALA A 273 0.51 23.62 10.61
N ILE A 274 -0.74 23.35 10.99
CA ILE A 274 -1.42 22.10 10.67
C ILE A 274 -1.78 22.10 9.19
N GLN A 275 -1.29 21.11 8.47
CA GLN A 275 -1.49 20.95 7.03
C GLN A 275 -2.46 19.81 6.71
N GLU A 276 -2.63 18.83 7.59
CA GLU A 276 -3.47 17.66 7.30
C GLU A 276 -4.17 17.18 8.57
N LEU A 277 -5.38 16.63 8.39
CA LEU A 277 -6.14 15.91 9.41
C LEU A 277 -6.43 14.51 8.87
N ALA A 278 -6.39 13.51 9.75
CA ALA A 278 -6.71 12.13 9.43
C ALA A 278 -7.46 11.49 10.60
N ILE A 279 -8.32 10.54 10.27
CA ILE A 279 -8.94 9.65 11.25
C ILE A 279 -8.35 8.25 11.05
N GLU A 280 -8.06 7.56 12.14
CA GLU A 280 -7.76 6.13 12.09
C GLU A 280 -8.54 5.42 13.18
N PHE A 281 -8.96 4.21 12.82
CA PHE A 281 -9.69 3.32 13.68
C PHE A 281 -8.75 2.29 14.30
N GLY A 282 -9.08 1.80 15.49
CA GLY A 282 -8.34 0.75 16.17
C GLY A 282 -7.83 1.10 17.55
N LYS A 283 -8.08 0.22 18.51
CA LYS A 283 -7.63 0.35 19.92
C LYS A 283 -6.13 0.62 20.06
N TYR A 284 -5.31 0.05 19.19
CA TYR A 284 -3.84 0.16 19.21
C TYR A 284 -3.26 0.86 17.98
N ALA A 285 -4.03 1.79 17.38
CA ALA A 285 -3.59 2.51 16.19
C ALA A 285 -2.23 3.21 16.39
N VAL A 286 -1.29 2.91 15.48
CA VAL A 286 0.08 3.42 15.46
C VAL A 286 0.10 4.83 14.91
N THR A 287 0.84 5.74 15.56
CA THR A 287 0.97 7.11 15.05
C THR A 287 1.88 7.12 13.81
N PRO A 288 1.39 7.51 12.63
CA PRO A 288 2.20 7.47 11.42
C PRO A 288 3.35 8.48 11.49
N TYR A 289 4.41 8.23 10.71
CA TYR A 289 5.59 9.10 10.72
C TYR A 289 5.26 10.55 10.34
N GLY A 290 5.62 11.48 11.22
CA GLY A 290 5.36 12.91 11.03
C GLY A 290 3.97 13.36 11.46
N TRP A 291 3.10 12.45 11.88
CA TRP A 291 1.78 12.75 12.42
C TRP A 291 1.82 12.84 13.95
N SER A 292 0.82 13.50 14.51
CA SER A 292 0.55 13.57 15.95
C SER A 292 -0.86 13.04 16.22
N LYS A 293 -0.99 12.22 17.27
CA LYS A 293 -2.25 11.62 17.71
C LYS A 293 -2.88 12.43 18.84
N ILE A 294 -4.17 12.74 18.73
CA ILE A 294 -4.98 13.15 19.88
C ILE A 294 -5.36 11.89 20.67
N LYS A 295 -4.94 11.83 21.93
CA LYS A 295 -5.14 10.67 22.82
C LYS A 295 -6.53 10.65 23.46
N VAL A 296 -7.56 10.85 22.65
CA VAL A 296 -8.97 10.77 23.03
C VAL A 296 -9.64 9.85 22.01
N ASP A 297 -10.30 8.81 22.50
CA ASP A 297 -11.22 8.01 21.69
C ASP A 297 -12.47 8.86 21.42
N LEU A 298 -12.71 9.20 20.16
CA LEU A 298 -13.81 10.06 19.74
C LEU A 298 -15.19 9.39 19.87
N ASN A 299 -15.22 8.08 20.14
CA ASN A 299 -16.44 7.33 20.44
C ASN A 299 -16.59 7.02 21.94
N SER A 300 -15.78 7.64 22.80
CA SER A 300 -15.69 7.34 24.22
C SER A 300 -17.01 7.50 25.00
N ALA A 301 -17.20 6.65 26.01
CA ALA A 301 -18.23 6.77 27.03
C ALA A 301 -17.66 6.85 28.46
N LYS A 302 -16.35 7.12 28.61
CA LYS A 302 -15.63 7.03 29.89
C LYS A 302 -14.39 7.92 29.89
N ASP A 303 -14.62 9.23 29.95
CA ASP A 303 -13.59 10.26 30.06
C ASP A 303 -12.53 10.18 28.94
N GLY A 304 -12.97 10.05 27.70
CA GLY A 304 -12.11 10.00 26.51
C GLY A 304 -11.44 8.65 26.25
N LYS A 305 -11.85 7.61 26.97
CA LYS A 305 -11.46 6.20 26.80
C LYS A 305 -12.68 5.33 26.62
N GLU A 306 -12.53 4.19 25.96
CA GLU A 306 -13.53 3.11 25.89
C GLU A 306 -14.92 3.59 25.42
N GLY A 307 -15.23 3.32 24.17
CA GLY A 307 -16.47 3.73 23.54
C GLY A 307 -17.45 2.62 23.24
N PHE A 308 -18.54 3.01 22.60
CA PHE A 308 -19.34 2.09 21.78
C PHE A 308 -18.85 2.20 20.33
N GLY A 309 -18.77 1.07 19.62
CA GLY A 309 -18.27 1.05 18.25
C GLY A 309 -16.75 0.97 18.17
N GLU A 310 -16.23 1.35 17.00
CA GLU A 310 -14.81 1.24 16.67
C GLU A 310 -14.02 2.37 17.35
N PRO A 311 -12.93 2.09 18.11
CA PRO A 311 -12.10 3.12 18.71
C PRO A 311 -11.58 4.08 17.64
N THR A 312 -11.84 5.36 17.80
CA THR A 312 -11.64 6.35 16.73
C THR A 312 -10.73 7.47 17.19
N PHE A 313 -9.65 7.73 16.45
CA PHE A 313 -8.65 8.72 16.85
C PHE A 313 -8.40 9.76 15.76
N LEU A 314 -8.30 11.03 16.20
CA LEU A 314 -7.86 12.13 15.36
C LEU A 314 -6.34 12.23 15.32
N TYR A 315 -5.83 12.36 14.11
CA TYR A 315 -4.44 12.67 13.81
C TYR A 315 -4.34 13.98 13.07
N PHE A 316 -3.26 14.71 13.32
CA PHE A 316 -2.94 15.92 12.59
C PHE A 316 -1.46 15.93 12.22
N ARG A 317 -1.14 16.60 11.11
CA ARG A 317 0.24 16.79 10.64
C ARG A 317 0.59 18.26 10.67
N LYS A 318 1.62 18.62 11.44
CA LYS A 318 2.23 19.96 11.44
C LYS A 318 3.38 19.99 10.44
N GLY A 319 3.33 20.94 9.52
CA GLY A 319 4.30 21.02 8.43
C GLY A 319 4.34 19.78 7.55
N TYR A 320 5.39 19.69 6.73
CA TYR A 320 5.71 18.49 5.97
C TYR A 320 7.01 17.90 6.47
N LYS A 321 6.99 16.58 6.65
CA LYS A 321 8.15 15.81 7.11
C LYS A 321 8.60 14.89 5.99
N GLU A 322 9.75 15.19 5.41
CA GLU A 322 10.38 14.33 4.41
C GLU A 322 10.66 12.93 4.99
N LEU A 323 10.48 11.92 4.14
CA LEU A 323 10.85 10.57 4.48
C LEU A 323 12.38 10.46 4.64
N PRO A 324 12.87 9.62 5.57
CA PRO A 324 14.30 9.38 5.71
C PRO A 324 14.91 8.88 4.39
N LYS A 325 16.03 9.49 3.98
CA LYS A 325 16.79 9.01 2.82
C LYS A 325 17.45 7.67 3.14
N MET A 326 17.21 6.68 2.29
CA MET A 326 17.84 5.36 2.41
C MET A 326 19.16 5.30 1.66
N LYS A 327 20.12 4.56 2.23
CA LYS A 327 21.30 4.09 1.50
C LYS A 327 20.90 2.89 0.63
N PRO A 328 21.59 2.64 -0.49
CA PRO A 328 21.45 1.39 -1.21
C PRO A 328 21.67 0.20 -0.25
N LEU A 329 20.92 -0.88 -0.46
CA LEU A 329 21.16 -2.13 0.25
C LEU A 329 22.57 -2.63 -0.10
N SER A 330 23.36 -2.99 0.90
CA SER A 330 24.72 -3.46 0.67
C SER A 330 25.10 -4.56 1.66
N PHE A 331 26.04 -5.40 1.23
CA PHE A 331 26.73 -6.30 2.14
C PHE A 331 27.51 -5.52 3.20
N ASN A 332 27.71 -6.15 4.36
CA ASN A 332 28.61 -5.63 5.38
C ASN A 332 30.09 -5.88 5.00
N GLU A 333 31.02 -5.46 5.87
CA GLU A 333 32.47 -5.59 5.64
C GLU A 333 32.94 -7.05 5.52
N ASN A 334 32.16 -8.02 6.01
CA ASN A 334 32.43 -9.46 5.89
C ASN A 334 31.84 -10.07 4.61
N GLY A 335 31.16 -9.28 3.77
CA GLY A 335 30.43 -9.79 2.62
C GLY A 335 29.14 -10.53 3.00
N GLU A 336 28.54 -10.18 4.15
CA GLU A 336 27.29 -10.78 4.65
C GLU A 336 26.10 -9.80 4.56
N PHE A 337 24.91 -10.35 4.32
CA PHE A 337 23.64 -9.64 4.29
C PHE A 337 22.53 -10.55 4.81
N LYS A 338 21.85 -10.13 5.88
CA LYS A 338 20.83 -10.93 6.57
C LYS A 338 19.41 -10.45 6.27
N ILE A 339 18.57 -11.39 5.84
CA ILE A 339 17.15 -11.16 5.57
C ILE A 339 16.31 -11.91 6.61
N LEU A 340 15.38 -11.20 7.26
CA LEU A 340 14.30 -11.83 8.02
C LEU A 340 13.02 -11.81 7.17
N GLN A 341 12.44 -12.97 6.93
CA GLN A 341 11.17 -13.10 6.22
C GLN A 341 10.04 -13.37 7.22
N LEU A 342 8.99 -12.56 7.13
CA LEU A 342 7.77 -12.62 7.92
C LEU A 342 6.60 -12.84 6.95
N ALA A 343 5.94 -13.99 7.05
CA ALA A 343 4.76 -14.31 6.25
C ALA A 343 3.54 -14.50 7.14
N ASP A 344 2.36 -14.28 6.55
CA ASP A 344 1.07 -14.66 7.14
C ASP A 344 0.90 -14.03 8.53
N LEU A 345 1.12 -12.71 8.61
CA LEU A 345 1.01 -11.98 9.86
C LEU A 345 -0.45 -11.74 10.26
N HIS A 346 -1.34 -11.55 9.26
CA HIS A 346 -2.78 -11.36 9.43
C HIS A 346 -3.13 -10.28 10.48
N PHE A 347 -2.52 -9.10 10.36
CA PHE A 347 -2.83 -7.99 11.25
C PHE A 347 -4.21 -7.42 10.99
N THR A 348 -4.80 -6.86 12.05
CA THR A 348 -6.01 -6.05 11.99
C THR A 348 -5.71 -4.64 12.48
N ASN A 349 -6.63 -3.69 12.27
CA ASN A 349 -6.55 -2.39 12.93
C ASN A 349 -6.95 -2.47 14.42
N GLU A 350 -7.68 -3.52 14.83
CA GLU A 350 -8.16 -3.73 16.19
C GLU A 350 -7.18 -4.55 17.05
N GLU A 351 -7.66 -5.29 18.05
CA GLU A 351 -6.82 -6.20 18.86
C GLU A 351 -6.42 -7.46 18.09
N GLY A 352 -7.26 -7.91 17.16
CA GLY A 352 -7.12 -9.19 16.47
C GLY A 352 -7.53 -10.39 17.36
N THR A 353 -7.79 -11.53 16.73
CA THR A 353 -8.15 -12.77 17.42
C THR A 353 -7.08 -13.82 17.20
N CYS A 354 -6.57 -14.42 18.26
CA CYS A 354 -5.64 -15.53 18.12
C CYS A 354 -6.34 -16.78 17.60
N ARG A 355 -5.75 -17.42 16.59
CA ARG A 355 -6.23 -18.68 16.03
C ARG A 355 -5.28 -19.83 16.35
N ASP A 356 -5.87 -21.01 16.56
CA ASP A 356 -5.18 -22.29 16.70
C ASP A 356 -4.13 -22.35 17.82
N ILE A 357 -4.41 -21.70 18.95
CA ILE A 357 -3.57 -21.65 20.16
C ILE A 357 -4.07 -22.59 21.27
N PRO A 358 -3.19 -23.04 22.19
CA PRO A 358 -3.61 -23.69 23.43
C PRO A 358 -4.54 -22.79 24.26
N VAL A 359 -5.53 -23.39 24.94
CA VAL A 359 -6.54 -22.66 25.75
C VAL A 359 -5.90 -21.89 26.91
N ASP A 360 -4.77 -22.37 27.42
CA ASP A 360 -4.01 -21.81 28.53
C ASP A 360 -2.97 -20.76 28.11
N MET A 361 -2.82 -20.49 26.81
CA MET A 361 -1.89 -19.49 26.28
C MET A 361 -2.46 -18.07 26.42
N ASP A 362 -1.73 -17.16 27.08
CA ASP A 362 -2.05 -15.72 27.14
C ASP A 362 -1.73 -15.05 25.78
N CYS A 363 -2.67 -15.13 24.85
CA CYS A 363 -2.54 -14.56 23.51
C CYS A 363 -3.47 -13.36 23.32
N LYS A 364 -2.90 -12.24 22.86
CA LYS A 364 -3.54 -10.91 22.77
C LYS A 364 -3.60 -10.44 21.31
N GLY A 365 -3.99 -11.35 20.42
CA GLY A 365 -4.08 -11.12 18.98
C GLY A 365 -2.79 -10.57 18.38
N ASP A 366 -2.91 -9.43 17.73
CA ASP A 366 -1.82 -8.73 17.06
C ASP A 366 -0.69 -8.34 18.02
N ALA A 367 -0.98 -8.10 19.31
CA ALA A 367 0.05 -7.75 20.29
C ALA A 367 1.02 -8.92 20.53
N THR A 368 0.54 -10.17 20.50
CA THR A 368 1.39 -11.36 20.60
C THR A 368 2.22 -11.55 19.31
N THR A 369 1.64 -11.25 18.14
CA THR A 369 2.42 -11.21 16.88
C THR A 369 3.52 -10.15 16.93
N ILE A 370 3.22 -8.93 17.40
CA ILE A 370 4.21 -7.85 17.57
C ILE A 370 5.32 -8.30 18.52
N GLU A 371 4.98 -8.88 19.67
CA GLU A 371 5.97 -9.40 20.63
C GLU A 371 6.93 -10.40 19.96
N TYR A 372 6.40 -11.31 19.15
CA TYR A 372 7.22 -12.26 18.42
C TYR A 372 8.15 -11.56 17.43
N VAL A 373 7.61 -10.65 16.61
CA VAL A 373 8.38 -9.87 15.63
C VAL A 373 9.48 -9.06 16.32
N GLU A 374 9.19 -8.38 17.43
CA GLU A 374 10.19 -7.62 18.19
C GLU A 374 11.32 -8.51 18.69
N LYS A 375 10.99 -9.67 19.27
CA LYS A 375 11.99 -10.65 19.72
C LYS A 375 12.85 -11.15 18.56
N LEU A 376 12.27 -11.39 17.38
CA LEU A 376 13.01 -11.80 16.18
C LEU A 376 13.97 -10.71 15.72
N LEU A 377 13.51 -9.46 15.64
CA LEU A 377 14.32 -8.31 15.22
C LEU A 377 15.50 -8.09 16.18
N ASP A 378 15.28 -8.21 17.48
CA ASP A 378 16.32 -8.04 18.49
C ASP A 378 17.33 -9.20 18.47
N ARG A 379 16.86 -10.43 18.22
CA ARG A 379 17.68 -11.64 18.19
C ARG A 379 18.53 -11.75 16.93
N GLU A 380 17.91 -11.51 15.77
CA GLU A 380 18.53 -11.72 14.47
C GLU A 380 19.23 -10.49 13.94
N LYS A 381 18.79 -9.28 14.30
CA LYS A 381 19.33 -8.01 13.80
C LYS A 381 19.48 -8.02 12.26
N PRO A 382 18.39 -8.23 11.51
CA PRO A 382 18.46 -8.33 10.06
C PRO A 382 18.85 -6.99 9.43
N ASP A 383 19.55 -7.06 8.29
CA ASP A 383 19.83 -5.90 7.44
C ASP A 383 18.59 -5.49 6.64
N PHE A 384 17.67 -6.43 6.43
CA PHE A 384 16.47 -6.24 5.63
C PHE A 384 15.33 -7.18 6.06
N VAL A 385 14.09 -6.68 5.98
CA VAL A 385 12.88 -7.48 6.28
C VAL A 385 12.00 -7.63 5.04
N VAL A 386 11.61 -8.86 4.75
CA VAL A 386 10.61 -9.19 3.72
C VAL A 386 9.30 -9.55 4.42
N PHE A 387 8.26 -8.78 4.14
CA PHE A 387 6.87 -9.10 4.49
C PHE A 387 6.24 -9.86 3.32
N SER A 388 6.14 -11.19 3.40
CA SER A 388 5.84 -12.04 2.24
C SER A 388 4.37 -12.42 2.06
N GLY A 389 3.49 -11.44 2.22
CA GLY A 389 2.05 -11.53 1.93
C GLY A 389 1.21 -11.97 3.13
N ASP A 390 -0.11 -11.76 2.98
CA ASP A 390 -1.10 -11.86 4.05
C ASP A 390 -0.65 -11.13 5.32
N ASN A 391 -0.17 -9.90 5.07
CA ASN A 391 0.28 -8.99 6.11
C ASN A 391 -0.93 -8.47 6.90
N ILE A 392 -2.08 -8.32 6.21
CA ILE A 392 -3.37 -7.90 6.73
C ILE A 392 -4.36 -9.07 6.65
N ASN A 393 -5.24 -9.22 7.64
CA ASN A 393 -6.17 -10.36 7.78
C ASN A 393 -7.36 -10.40 6.77
N GLY A 394 -7.42 -9.49 5.79
CA GLY A 394 -8.52 -9.39 4.83
C GLY A 394 -9.83 -8.84 5.40
N GLY A 395 -10.97 -9.44 5.03
CA GLY A 395 -12.32 -8.84 5.20
C GLY A 395 -12.79 -8.53 6.63
N SER A 396 -12.01 -8.88 7.66
CA SER A 396 -12.25 -8.43 9.04
C SER A 396 -11.64 -7.06 9.37
N VAL A 397 -10.86 -6.49 8.45
CA VAL A 397 -10.14 -5.23 8.65
C VAL A 397 -10.94 -4.08 8.07
N SER A 398 -11.33 -3.16 8.94
CA SER A 398 -12.12 -1.97 8.62
C SER A 398 -11.29 -0.72 8.37
N ASP A 399 -9.98 -0.78 8.65
CA ASP A 399 -8.99 0.27 8.38
C ASP A 399 -7.64 -0.33 7.99
N ALA A 400 -7.49 -0.73 6.73
CA ALA A 400 -6.29 -1.41 6.26
C ALA A 400 -5.04 -0.52 6.32
N ARG A 401 -5.21 0.80 6.25
CA ARG A 401 -4.13 1.78 6.47
C ARG A 401 -3.59 1.70 7.89
N ALA A 402 -4.47 1.68 8.90
CA ALA A 402 -4.05 1.54 10.30
C ALA A 402 -3.38 0.18 10.56
N ALA A 403 -3.93 -0.90 10.01
CA ALA A 403 -3.31 -2.23 10.07
C ALA A 403 -1.90 -2.24 9.43
N THR A 404 -1.72 -1.53 8.31
CA THR A 404 -0.43 -1.37 7.64
C THR A 404 0.62 -0.69 8.52
N PHE A 405 0.26 0.43 9.16
CA PHE A 405 1.18 1.08 10.09
C PHE A 405 1.52 0.20 11.30
N LYS A 406 0.56 -0.61 11.74
CA LYS A 406 0.72 -1.49 12.88
C LYS A 406 1.74 -2.61 12.62
N PHE A 407 1.64 -3.33 11.51
CA PHE A 407 2.59 -4.43 11.25
C PHE A 407 4.00 -3.91 10.93
N ALA A 408 4.13 -2.74 10.31
CA ALA A 408 5.42 -2.17 9.94
C ALA A 408 6.08 -1.32 11.05
N GLU A 409 5.37 -0.96 12.13
CA GLU A 409 5.92 -0.19 13.26
C GLU A 409 7.25 -0.75 13.78
N PRO A 410 7.39 -2.08 14.03
CA PRO A 410 8.60 -2.60 14.66
C PRO A 410 9.86 -2.40 13.82
N VAL A 411 9.74 -2.46 12.49
CA VAL A 411 10.87 -2.26 11.55
C VAL A 411 11.12 -0.78 11.28
N VAL A 412 10.06 0.03 11.19
CA VAL A 412 10.15 1.49 11.01
C VAL A 412 10.86 2.13 12.20
N ARG A 413 10.50 1.75 13.43
CA ARG A 413 11.12 2.27 14.65
C ARG A 413 12.59 1.88 14.78
N ARG A 414 12.95 0.68 14.32
CA ARG A 414 14.34 0.18 14.29
C ARG A 414 15.13 0.69 13.08
N LYS A 415 14.50 1.43 12.17
CA LYS A 415 15.12 1.96 10.93
C LYS A 415 15.65 0.86 10.01
N ILE A 416 15.01 -0.31 10.03
CA ILE A 416 15.38 -1.45 9.20
C ILE A 416 14.67 -1.29 7.85
N PRO A 417 15.40 -1.30 6.72
CA PRO A 417 14.78 -1.32 5.40
C PRO A 417 13.90 -2.55 5.21
N TRP A 418 12.76 -2.38 4.56
CA TRP A 418 11.78 -3.46 4.39
C TRP A 418 11.06 -3.36 3.04
N ALA A 419 10.53 -4.47 2.57
CA ALA A 419 9.66 -4.49 1.39
C ALA A 419 8.59 -5.59 1.51
N VAL A 420 7.59 -5.54 0.63
CA VAL A 420 6.44 -6.44 0.68
C VAL A 420 6.21 -7.20 -0.62
N VAL A 421 5.71 -8.41 -0.52
CA VAL A 421 4.81 -8.96 -1.55
C VAL A 421 3.40 -9.03 -0.98
N PHE A 422 2.40 -8.94 -1.85
CA PHE A 422 1.00 -9.05 -1.45
C PHE A 422 0.56 -10.51 -1.43
N GLY A 423 -0.27 -10.86 -0.46
CA GLY A 423 -1.03 -12.11 -0.43
C GLY A 423 -2.48 -11.93 -0.83
N ASN A 424 -3.24 -13.03 -0.82
CA ASN A 424 -4.63 -13.03 -1.25
C ASN A 424 -5.58 -12.32 -0.27
N HIS A 425 -5.20 -12.17 1.00
CA HIS A 425 -5.99 -11.45 1.99
C HIS A 425 -5.71 -9.94 2.01
N ASP A 426 -4.58 -9.50 1.47
CA ASP A 426 -4.12 -8.11 1.69
C ASP A 426 -5.08 -7.06 1.10
N ASP A 427 -5.84 -7.36 0.05
CA ASP A 427 -6.78 -6.44 -0.62
C ASP A 427 -8.26 -6.88 -0.52
N GLU A 428 -8.60 -7.76 0.42
CA GLU A 428 -10.00 -8.12 0.74
C GLU A 428 -10.67 -7.15 1.74
N ASN A 429 -10.20 -5.91 1.82
CA ASN A 429 -10.60 -4.92 2.83
C ASN A 429 -11.04 -3.59 2.19
N ASP A 430 -10.95 -2.48 2.94
CA ASP A 430 -11.44 -1.17 2.51
C ASP A 430 -10.55 -0.47 1.46
N LEU A 431 -9.33 -0.98 1.24
CA LEU A 431 -8.36 -0.47 0.27
C LEU A 431 -7.98 -1.54 -0.77
N THR A 432 -7.85 -1.11 -2.03
CA THR A 432 -7.29 -1.93 -3.10
C THR A 432 -5.79 -2.14 -2.92
N ARG A 433 -5.23 -3.14 -3.61
CA ARG A 433 -3.79 -3.41 -3.64
C ARG A 433 -2.95 -2.21 -4.11
N GLU A 434 -3.45 -1.43 -5.08
CA GLU A 434 -2.80 -0.17 -5.50
C GLU A 434 -2.85 0.88 -4.37
N GLU A 435 -3.99 1.08 -3.71
CA GLU A 435 -4.09 2.02 -2.59
C GLU A 435 -3.15 1.64 -1.44
N LEU A 436 -3.08 0.36 -1.09
CA LEU A 436 -2.17 -0.16 -0.06
C LEU A 436 -0.69 0.00 -0.44
N LEU A 437 -0.34 -0.26 -1.70
CA LEU A 437 1.00 0.03 -2.22
C LEU A 437 1.36 1.50 -2.00
N GLN A 438 0.44 2.42 -2.28
CA GLN A 438 0.67 3.85 -2.12
C GLN A 438 0.85 4.24 -0.64
N VAL A 439 0.12 3.60 0.29
CA VAL A 439 0.38 3.75 1.74
C VAL A 439 1.80 3.31 2.08
N MET A 440 2.20 2.09 1.69
CA MET A 440 3.50 1.51 2.05
C MET A 440 4.68 2.26 1.43
N ARG A 441 4.58 2.69 0.17
CA ARG A 441 5.60 3.50 -0.52
C ARG A 441 5.91 4.81 0.20
N ARG A 442 4.93 5.34 0.97
CA ARG A 442 5.05 6.59 1.74
C ARG A 442 5.44 6.35 3.20
N MET A 443 5.86 5.14 3.56
CA MET A 443 6.35 4.82 4.90
C MET A 443 7.88 4.89 4.97
N PRO A 444 8.44 5.30 6.13
CA PRO A 444 9.89 5.29 6.31
C PRO A 444 10.47 3.90 6.09
N TYR A 445 11.63 3.87 5.42
CA TYR A 445 12.41 2.66 5.18
C TYR A 445 11.74 1.60 4.29
N SER A 446 10.60 1.90 3.66
CA SER A 446 9.98 1.01 2.67
C SER A 446 10.70 1.11 1.33
N LEU A 447 11.13 -0.03 0.80
CA LEU A 447 11.69 -0.23 -0.53
C LEU A 447 10.67 -0.87 -1.50
N THR A 448 9.40 -0.95 -1.10
CA THR A 448 8.34 -1.47 -1.95
C THR A 448 8.15 -0.59 -3.18
N GLU A 449 8.05 -1.20 -4.36
CA GLU A 449 7.79 -0.50 -5.62
C GLU A 449 6.58 -1.11 -6.34
N ARG A 450 5.92 -0.31 -7.19
CA ARG A 450 4.82 -0.83 -8.02
C ARG A 450 5.28 -1.88 -9.01
N GLY A 451 6.43 -1.64 -9.62
CA GLY A 451 6.91 -2.40 -10.76
C GLY A 451 6.53 -1.82 -12.12
N PRO A 452 7.04 -2.42 -13.21
CA PRO A 452 6.71 -2.01 -14.58
C PRO A 452 5.21 -2.04 -14.87
N VAL A 453 4.75 -1.03 -15.59
CA VAL A 453 3.33 -0.83 -15.95
C VAL A 453 2.71 -1.91 -16.81
N ASP A 454 3.51 -2.52 -17.69
CA ASP A 454 3.05 -3.52 -18.64
C ASP A 454 3.02 -4.94 -18.03
N LEU A 455 3.36 -5.09 -16.75
CA LEU A 455 3.29 -6.39 -16.06
C LEU A 455 1.93 -6.58 -15.37
N PRO A 456 1.37 -7.80 -15.43
CA PRO A 456 0.17 -8.13 -14.68
C PRO A 456 0.46 -8.14 -13.18
N GLY A 457 -0.51 -7.66 -12.40
CA GLY A 457 -0.40 -7.54 -10.95
C GLY A 457 0.29 -6.24 -10.50
N ILE A 458 0.47 -6.11 -9.18
CA ILE A 458 1.05 -4.95 -8.50
C ILE A 458 2.10 -5.44 -7.51
N GLY A 459 3.28 -4.80 -7.49
CA GLY A 459 4.37 -5.20 -6.61
C GLY A 459 5.39 -6.13 -7.29
N ASN A 460 5.59 -5.98 -8.60
CA ASN A 460 6.62 -6.71 -9.36
C ASN A 460 7.91 -5.89 -9.47
N TYR A 461 8.88 -6.07 -8.57
CA TYR A 461 10.08 -5.23 -8.54
C TYR A 461 11.35 -5.97 -8.15
N ILE A 462 12.49 -5.30 -8.36
CA ILE A 462 13.83 -5.86 -8.14
C ILE A 462 14.57 -4.95 -7.18
N LEU A 463 14.99 -5.50 -6.05
CA LEU A 463 15.95 -4.85 -5.16
C LEU A 463 17.33 -5.46 -5.36
N LYS A 464 18.34 -4.59 -5.37
CA LYS A 464 19.74 -4.94 -5.61
C LYS A 464 20.53 -4.74 -4.33
N VAL A 465 21.33 -5.74 -3.97
CA VAL A 465 22.32 -5.64 -2.90
C VAL A 465 23.69 -5.43 -3.53
N PHE A 466 24.34 -4.35 -3.12
CA PHE A 466 25.65 -3.94 -3.62
C PHE A 466 26.77 -4.45 -2.73
N THR A 467 27.99 -4.58 -3.27
CA THR A 467 29.17 -5.00 -2.51
C THR A 467 29.46 -4.10 -1.31
N ASP A 468 29.22 -2.79 -1.44
CA ASP A 468 29.32 -1.82 -0.36
C ASP A 468 28.44 -0.58 -0.67
N THR A 469 28.65 0.54 0.04
CA THR A 469 27.92 1.80 -0.17
C THR A 469 28.71 2.87 -0.94
N THR A 470 29.86 2.50 -1.50
CA THR A 470 30.74 3.42 -2.23
C THR A 470 30.29 3.63 -3.68
N LYS A 471 30.87 4.62 -4.36
CA LYS A 471 30.62 4.84 -5.80
C LYS A 471 31.16 3.72 -6.69
N ALA A 472 32.09 2.91 -6.19
CA ALA A 472 32.67 1.78 -6.91
C ALA A 472 31.89 0.48 -6.67
N ALA A 473 30.83 0.52 -5.86
CA ALA A 473 30.03 -0.65 -5.51
C ALA A 473 29.46 -1.32 -6.75
N THR A 474 29.49 -2.65 -6.76
CA THR A 474 28.97 -3.49 -7.83
C THR A 474 27.74 -4.24 -7.32
N HIS A 475 26.77 -4.46 -8.20
CA HIS A 475 25.59 -5.27 -7.90
C HIS A 475 26.00 -6.73 -7.68
N ALA A 476 25.83 -7.25 -6.46
CA ALA A 476 26.34 -8.56 -6.04
C ALA A 476 25.24 -9.59 -5.79
N PHE A 477 24.04 -9.15 -5.42
CA PHE A 477 22.90 -10.06 -5.22
C PHE A 477 21.57 -9.40 -5.59
N THR A 478 20.67 -10.18 -6.19
CA THR A 478 19.36 -9.73 -6.68
C THR A 478 18.24 -10.30 -5.82
N MET A 479 17.26 -9.47 -5.46
CA MET A 479 16.00 -9.91 -4.84
C MET A 479 14.83 -9.56 -5.75
N TYR A 480 14.15 -10.56 -6.29
CA TYR A 480 12.93 -10.42 -7.07
C TYR A 480 11.72 -10.49 -6.14
N PHE A 481 10.80 -9.54 -6.27
CA PHE A 481 9.50 -9.51 -5.57
C PHE A 481 8.43 -9.65 -6.64
N LEU A 482 7.60 -10.68 -6.55
CA LEU A 482 6.64 -11.04 -7.59
C LEU A 482 5.23 -11.08 -7.02
N ASP A 483 4.31 -10.48 -7.77
CA ASP A 483 2.89 -10.63 -7.50
C ASP A 483 2.44 -12.02 -7.98
N SER A 484 2.13 -12.91 -7.03
CA SER A 484 1.52 -14.21 -7.30
C SER A 484 0.01 -14.16 -7.50
N HIS A 485 -0.57 -12.95 -7.50
CA HIS A 485 -2.00 -12.64 -7.58
C HIS A 485 -2.74 -13.13 -6.33
N ALA A 486 -4.05 -13.35 -6.45
CA ALA A 486 -4.92 -13.84 -5.39
C ALA A 486 -5.78 -14.98 -5.95
N TYR A 487 -7.06 -14.70 -6.21
CA TYR A 487 -8.00 -15.64 -6.81
C TYR A 487 -8.14 -15.38 -8.31
N PRO A 488 -8.41 -16.42 -9.11
CA PRO A 488 -8.62 -16.25 -10.54
C PRO A 488 -9.90 -15.47 -10.84
N GLU A 489 -9.91 -14.70 -11.93
CA GLU A 489 -11.12 -14.00 -12.40
C GLU A 489 -12.19 -14.94 -12.97
N SER A 490 -11.79 -16.15 -13.39
CA SER A 490 -12.68 -17.16 -13.99
C SER A 490 -13.03 -18.25 -12.99
N ASP A 491 -14.33 -18.49 -12.81
CA ASP A 491 -14.88 -19.58 -11.99
C ASP A 491 -14.44 -20.98 -12.47
N ASP A 492 -13.99 -21.11 -13.73
CA ASP A 492 -13.51 -22.39 -14.29
C ASP A 492 -12.09 -22.74 -13.85
N GLN A 493 -11.35 -21.79 -13.25
CA GLN A 493 -10.05 -22.03 -12.66
C GLN A 493 -10.20 -22.40 -11.18
N ASP A 494 -10.06 -23.68 -10.89
CA ASP A 494 -10.02 -24.20 -9.52
C ASP A 494 -8.62 -24.03 -8.91
N GLY A 495 -8.56 -23.54 -7.67
CA GLY A 495 -7.34 -23.15 -6.95
C GLY A 495 -7.06 -21.64 -7.01
N TYR A 496 -5.83 -21.26 -6.65
CA TYR A 496 -5.39 -19.86 -6.67
C TYR A 496 -4.92 -19.42 -8.05
N ASP A 497 -4.75 -18.11 -8.22
CA ASP A 497 -4.09 -17.56 -9.39
C ASP A 497 -2.55 -17.72 -9.30
N PHE A 498 -1.83 -17.31 -10.35
CA PHE A 498 -0.41 -17.60 -10.53
C PHE A 498 0.37 -16.50 -11.25
N ILE A 499 1.69 -16.52 -11.08
CA ILE A 499 2.64 -15.65 -11.78
C ILE A 499 2.53 -15.85 -13.30
N LYS A 500 2.23 -14.77 -14.03
CA LYS A 500 1.94 -14.81 -15.47
C LYS A 500 3.21 -14.86 -16.32
N SER A 501 3.07 -15.28 -17.57
CA SER A 501 4.15 -15.38 -18.56
C SER A 501 4.97 -14.10 -18.70
N GLU A 502 4.32 -12.94 -18.69
CA GLU A 502 4.92 -11.63 -18.86
C GLU A 502 5.85 -11.30 -17.68
N GLN A 503 5.47 -11.67 -16.46
CA GLN A 503 6.31 -11.54 -15.27
C GLN A 503 7.54 -12.46 -15.37
N LEU A 504 7.36 -13.69 -15.84
CA LEU A 504 8.44 -14.66 -16.02
C LEU A 504 9.43 -14.24 -17.12
N ASP A 505 8.93 -13.75 -18.26
CA ASP A 505 9.75 -13.21 -19.34
C ASP A 505 10.56 -12.01 -18.87
N TRP A 506 9.95 -11.13 -18.07
CA TRP A 506 10.64 -9.99 -17.47
C TRP A 506 11.76 -10.41 -16.52
N ILE A 507 11.59 -11.47 -15.74
CA ILE A 507 12.66 -12.04 -14.91
C ILE A 507 13.80 -12.55 -15.79
N ILE A 508 13.52 -13.35 -16.82
CA ILE A 508 14.53 -13.90 -17.73
C ILE A 508 15.33 -12.77 -18.41
N GLN A 509 14.65 -11.72 -18.85
CA GLN A 509 15.27 -10.55 -19.47
C GLN A 509 16.14 -9.76 -18.48
N SER A 510 15.66 -9.59 -17.24
CA SER A 510 16.40 -8.92 -16.16
C SER A 510 17.67 -9.70 -15.80
N ALA A 511 17.55 -11.01 -15.56
CA ALA A 511 18.66 -11.90 -15.30
C ALA A 511 19.69 -11.91 -16.43
N SER A 512 19.25 -11.96 -17.69
CA SER A 512 20.13 -11.86 -18.87
C SER A 512 20.94 -10.56 -18.88
N THR A 513 20.36 -9.46 -18.38
CA THR A 513 21.06 -8.18 -18.24
C THR A 513 22.08 -8.23 -17.11
N PHE A 514 21.72 -8.79 -15.96
CA PHE A 514 22.62 -8.87 -14.81
C PHE A 514 23.77 -9.88 -15.00
N ASN A 515 23.55 -10.96 -15.74
CA ASN A 515 24.56 -11.96 -16.10
C ASN A 515 25.68 -11.41 -17.01
N LYS A 516 25.51 -10.22 -17.59
CA LYS A 516 26.56 -9.51 -18.34
C LYS A 516 27.48 -8.69 -17.42
N LEU A 517 27.08 -8.48 -16.15
CA LEU A 517 27.93 -7.82 -15.17
C LEU A 517 29.09 -8.73 -14.77
N PRO A 518 30.28 -8.19 -14.44
CA PRO A 518 31.40 -9.00 -13.96
C PRO A 518 31.07 -9.84 -12.73
N SER A 519 30.19 -9.33 -11.85
CA SER A 519 29.75 -10.00 -10.62
C SER A 519 28.82 -11.19 -10.84
N LYS A 520 28.06 -11.22 -11.96
CA LYS A 520 27.04 -12.24 -12.26
C LYS A 520 26.19 -12.58 -11.02
N PRO A 521 25.46 -11.60 -10.47
CA PRO A 521 24.86 -11.71 -9.16
C PRO A 521 23.85 -12.87 -9.11
N ASN A 522 23.98 -13.74 -8.10
CA ASN A 522 22.93 -14.72 -7.79
C ASN A 522 21.67 -14.00 -7.26
N ALA A 523 20.56 -14.72 -7.21
CA ALA A 523 19.28 -14.16 -6.84
C ALA A 523 18.41 -15.03 -5.94
N ALA A 524 17.52 -14.37 -5.21
CA ALA A 524 16.35 -14.97 -4.58
C ALA A 524 15.06 -14.33 -5.12
N ALA A 525 13.99 -15.12 -5.18
CA ALA A 525 12.65 -14.64 -5.53
C ALA A 525 11.67 -14.83 -4.37
N PHE A 526 10.89 -13.79 -4.06
CA PHE A 526 9.86 -13.79 -3.03
C PHE A 526 8.50 -13.57 -3.68
N PHE A 527 7.52 -14.37 -3.28
CA PHE A 527 6.12 -14.29 -3.69
C PHE A 527 5.25 -14.92 -2.60
N HIS A 528 3.93 -14.70 -2.61
CA HIS A 528 3.10 -15.18 -1.52
C HIS A 528 2.58 -16.61 -1.75
N ILE A 529 1.88 -16.84 -2.87
CA ILE A 529 1.26 -18.13 -3.19
C ILE A 529 2.31 -19.05 -3.83
N PRO A 530 2.51 -20.28 -3.33
CA PRO A 530 3.49 -21.21 -3.87
C PRO A 530 3.22 -21.52 -5.34
N ILE A 531 4.29 -21.66 -6.14
CA ILE A 531 4.18 -22.23 -7.49
C ILE A 531 3.90 -23.74 -7.40
N TRP A 532 3.34 -24.32 -8.45
CA TRP A 532 3.01 -25.76 -8.51
C TRP A 532 4.19 -26.67 -8.12
N ASP A 533 5.42 -26.25 -8.38
CA ASP A 533 6.62 -27.05 -8.12
C ASP A 533 6.93 -27.27 -6.63
N TYR A 534 6.25 -26.58 -5.72
CA TYR A 534 6.31 -26.87 -4.28
C TYR A 534 5.65 -28.21 -3.92
N HIS A 535 4.76 -28.76 -4.75
CA HIS A 535 4.17 -30.08 -4.51
C HIS A 535 5.24 -31.19 -4.54
N GLU A 536 5.35 -31.99 -3.47
CA GLU A 536 6.33 -33.08 -3.36
C GLU A 536 6.11 -34.18 -4.41
N GLU A 537 4.86 -34.38 -4.86
CA GLU A 537 4.48 -35.39 -5.85
C GLU A 537 5.02 -35.10 -7.26
N SER A 538 5.66 -33.94 -7.46
CA SER A 538 6.06 -33.45 -8.77
C SER A 538 7.30 -34.14 -9.39
N ASN A 539 7.84 -35.22 -8.78
CA ASN A 539 8.85 -36.07 -9.42
C ASN A 539 8.87 -37.51 -8.84
N THR A 540 8.27 -38.47 -9.54
CA THR A 540 8.07 -39.85 -9.05
C THR A 540 9.28 -40.78 -9.15
N ASN A 541 10.50 -40.31 -9.43
CA ASN A 541 11.66 -41.20 -9.65
C ASN A 541 12.99 -40.81 -8.96
N LYS A 542 13.03 -39.75 -8.14
CA LYS A 542 14.21 -39.42 -7.33
C LYS A 542 13.80 -38.95 -5.92
N PRO A 543 14.47 -39.39 -4.84
CA PRO A 543 14.24 -38.81 -3.53
C PRO A 543 14.64 -37.33 -3.57
N VAL A 544 13.66 -36.45 -3.33
CA VAL A 544 13.87 -35.00 -3.33
C VAL A 544 14.45 -34.59 -1.98
N ALA A 545 15.54 -33.83 -1.98
CA ALA A 545 16.15 -33.34 -0.76
C ALA A 545 15.23 -32.29 -0.13
N LYS A 546 14.68 -32.59 1.05
CA LYS A 546 13.75 -31.74 1.79
C LYS A 546 14.20 -31.60 3.24
N LEU A 547 14.20 -30.38 3.76
CA LEU A 547 14.42 -30.13 5.20
C LEU A 547 13.34 -29.20 5.76
N GLY A 548 12.66 -29.67 6.82
CA GLY A 548 11.45 -29.09 7.40
C GLY A 548 10.24 -29.99 7.15
N ASP A 549 9.06 -29.54 7.56
CA ASP A 549 7.84 -30.36 7.51
C ASP A 549 6.78 -29.75 6.57
N ALA A 550 6.09 -30.65 5.88
CA ALA A 550 4.85 -30.37 5.17
C ALA A 550 3.68 -30.87 6.04
N ARG A 551 2.93 -29.95 6.64
CA ARG A 551 1.83 -30.26 7.59
C ARG A 551 0.44 -29.90 7.04
N GLU A 552 0.39 -29.37 5.84
CA GLU A 552 -0.82 -29.14 5.07
C GLU A 552 -0.53 -29.36 3.58
N GLN A 553 -1.61 -29.52 2.79
CA GLN A 553 -1.48 -29.60 1.35
C GLN A 553 -1.00 -28.26 0.79
N VAL A 554 -0.17 -28.31 -0.25
CA VAL A 554 0.29 -27.09 -0.94
C VAL A 554 -0.90 -26.45 -1.66
N SER A 555 -1.19 -25.21 -1.29
CA SER A 555 -2.28 -24.40 -1.86
C SER A 555 -1.70 -23.52 -2.96
N SER A 556 -1.67 -24.02 -4.19
CA SER A 556 -1.18 -23.30 -5.37
C SER A 556 -2.26 -23.22 -6.45
N SER A 557 -1.98 -22.52 -7.55
CA SER A 557 -2.71 -22.78 -8.80
C SER A 557 -2.55 -24.24 -9.22
N LYS A 558 -3.49 -24.79 -9.99
CA LYS A 558 -3.28 -26.09 -10.66
C LYS A 558 -2.08 -26.04 -11.61
N LYS A 559 -1.50 -27.20 -11.91
CA LYS A 559 -0.47 -27.34 -12.94
C LYS A 559 -1.02 -26.80 -14.26
N ASN A 560 -0.41 -25.74 -14.75
CA ASN A 560 -0.79 -25.10 -16.00
C ASN A 560 0.33 -25.27 -17.04
N LYS A 561 0.16 -24.68 -18.24
CA LYS A 561 1.15 -24.79 -19.34
C LYS A 561 2.41 -23.95 -19.11
N ILE A 562 2.36 -22.99 -18.19
CA ILE A 562 3.44 -22.09 -17.83
C ILE A 562 4.19 -22.70 -16.64
N SER A 563 5.49 -22.92 -16.78
CA SER A 563 6.33 -23.41 -15.68
C SER A 563 7.19 -22.27 -15.14
N ALA A 564 6.82 -21.76 -13.97
CA ALA A 564 7.62 -20.77 -13.26
C ALA A 564 9.02 -21.33 -12.91
N LEU A 565 9.12 -22.60 -12.51
CA LEU A 565 10.41 -23.25 -12.25
C LEU A 565 11.31 -23.27 -13.49
N GLU A 566 10.78 -23.61 -14.67
CA GLU A 566 11.58 -23.57 -15.91
C GLU A 566 12.02 -22.15 -16.27
N ALA A 567 11.18 -21.15 -16.02
CA ALA A 567 11.56 -19.75 -16.23
C ALA A 567 12.68 -19.33 -15.27
N PHE A 568 12.60 -19.70 -13.99
CA PHE A 568 13.65 -19.41 -13.00
C PHE A 568 14.97 -20.12 -13.35
N LYS A 569 14.91 -21.37 -13.82
CA LYS A 569 16.09 -22.09 -14.35
C LYS A 569 16.69 -21.39 -15.57
N THR A 570 15.83 -20.91 -16.48
CA THR A 570 16.24 -20.19 -17.69
C THR A 570 16.88 -18.85 -17.36
N ALA A 571 16.38 -18.14 -16.35
CA ALA A 571 17.00 -16.93 -15.82
C ALA A 571 18.42 -17.21 -15.27
N GLY A 572 18.58 -18.35 -14.59
CA GLY A 572 19.87 -18.93 -14.21
C GLY A 572 20.57 -18.28 -13.00
N ASP A 573 20.16 -17.07 -12.60
CA ASP A 573 20.62 -16.35 -11.41
C ASP A 573 19.84 -16.76 -10.14
N ILE A 574 18.55 -17.11 -10.26
CA ILE A 574 17.71 -17.52 -9.13
C ILE A 574 18.15 -18.87 -8.56
N LYS A 575 18.58 -18.86 -7.29
CA LYS A 575 18.99 -20.06 -6.55
C LYS A 575 17.98 -20.48 -5.48
N VAL A 576 17.18 -19.52 -5.02
CA VAL A 576 16.20 -19.71 -3.96
C VAL A 576 14.92 -19.00 -4.35
N THR A 577 13.79 -19.65 -4.13
CA THR A 577 12.48 -18.99 -4.08
C THR A 577 11.90 -19.17 -2.69
N SER A 578 11.10 -18.20 -2.24
CA SER A 578 10.44 -18.33 -0.95
C SER A 578 9.04 -17.72 -0.91
N CYS A 579 8.14 -18.42 -0.22
CA CYS A 579 6.74 -18.07 -0.13
C CYS A 579 6.11 -18.28 1.26
N GLY A 580 4.89 -17.75 1.44
CA GLY A 580 4.05 -17.88 2.63
C GLY A 580 2.85 -18.80 2.35
N HIS A 581 1.65 -18.32 2.68
CA HIS A 581 0.33 -18.84 2.28
C HIS A 581 -0.10 -20.15 2.94
N ASN A 582 0.79 -21.15 2.98
CA ASN A 582 0.59 -22.37 3.75
C ASN A 582 1.28 -22.24 5.11
N HIS A 583 0.51 -21.79 6.11
CA HIS A 583 1.01 -21.31 7.39
C HIS A 583 1.74 -22.37 8.23
N VAL A 584 1.43 -23.65 8.04
CA VAL A 584 2.02 -24.77 8.79
C VAL A 584 3.04 -25.57 7.96
N ASN A 585 3.26 -25.21 6.69
CA ASN A 585 4.40 -25.69 5.90
C ASN A 585 5.65 -24.85 6.18
N ASP A 586 6.81 -25.49 6.30
CA ASP A 586 8.04 -24.75 6.61
C ASP A 586 9.32 -25.34 5.97
N TYR A 587 9.16 -26.25 5.01
CA TYR A 587 10.29 -26.92 4.39
C TYR A 587 11.01 -26.05 3.36
N CYS A 588 12.26 -26.41 3.08
CA CYS A 588 12.89 -26.14 1.78
C CYS A 588 12.98 -27.44 0.99
N LEU A 589 12.65 -27.37 -0.30
CA LEU A 589 12.68 -28.47 -1.26
C LEU A 589 13.65 -28.11 -2.38
N GLU A 590 14.70 -28.90 -2.59
CA GLU A 590 15.58 -28.72 -3.74
C GLU A 590 14.93 -29.33 -4.98
N LYS A 591 14.74 -28.53 -6.01
CA LYS A 591 14.22 -28.99 -7.29
C LYS A 591 14.99 -28.38 -8.45
N GLU A 592 15.72 -29.25 -9.14
CA GLU A 592 16.41 -28.94 -10.40
C GLU A 592 17.41 -27.77 -10.26
N GLY A 593 18.12 -27.72 -9.14
CA GLY A 593 19.13 -26.72 -8.81
C GLY A 593 18.60 -25.47 -8.10
N ILE A 594 17.30 -25.42 -7.77
CA ILE A 594 16.64 -24.29 -7.11
C ILE A 594 16.01 -24.76 -5.80
N GLN A 595 16.17 -23.96 -4.75
CA GLN A 595 15.59 -24.24 -3.43
C GLN A 595 14.25 -23.53 -3.29
N LEU A 596 13.19 -24.29 -3.02
CA LEU A 596 11.82 -23.80 -2.85
C LEU A 596 11.47 -23.82 -1.36
N CYS A 597 11.41 -22.65 -0.71
CA CYS A 597 11.36 -22.54 0.75
C CYS A 597 10.09 -21.86 1.28
N TYR A 598 9.32 -22.51 2.14
CA TYR A 598 8.27 -21.84 2.91
C TYR A 598 8.84 -21.03 4.08
N ALA A 599 8.32 -19.82 4.28
CA ALA A 599 8.62 -18.97 5.42
C ALA A 599 8.07 -19.54 6.75
N GLY A 600 6.95 -20.28 6.65
CA GLY A 600 6.06 -20.63 7.76
C GLY A 600 5.18 -19.45 8.18
N GLY A 601 4.19 -19.70 9.05
CA GLY A 601 3.28 -18.66 9.54
C GLY A 601 3.75 -18.00 10.84
N ALA A 602 3.98 -16.68 10.79
CA ALA A 602 4.46 -15.90 11.94
C ALA A 602 3.32 -15.26 12.74
N GLY A 603 2.17 -14.97 12.12
CA GLY A 603 1.05 -14.29 12.74
C GLY A 603 0.17 -15.16 13.63
N PHE A 604 -0.30 -14.61 14.74
CA PHE A 604 -1.32 -15.23 15.58
C PHE A 604 -2.76 -14.99 15.08
N GLY A 605 -2.98 -13.98 14.23
CA GLY A 605 -4.26 -13.75 13.55
C GLY A 605 -4.57 -14.79 12.46
N ALA A 606 -3.53 -15.42 11.93
CA ALA A 606 -3.57 -16.44 10.90
C ALA A 606 -3.95 -17.81 11.50
N TYR A 607 -4.56 -18.71 10.73
CA TYR A 607 -4.67 -20.12 11.17
C TYR A 607 -3.27 -20.73 11.38
N GLY A 608 -3.17 -21.78 12.20
CA GLY A 608 -1.91 -22.41 12.57
C GLY A 608 -2.09 -23.74 13.29
N ALA A 609 -1.08 -24.15 14.07
CA ALA A 609 -1.12 -25.41 14.81
C ALA A 609 -0.40 -25.34 16.16
N GLU A 610 -0.38 -24.16 16.79
CA GLU A 610 0.26 -23.96 18.10
C GLU A 610 -0.36 -24.89 19.15
N HIS A 611 -1.69 -25.09 19.11
CA HIS A 611 -2.43 -26.05 19.94
C HIS A 611 -2.02 -27.53 19.76
N LEU A 612 -1.32 -27.86 18.67
CA LEU A 612 -0.77 -29.20 18.38
C LEU A 612 0.74 -29.27 18.62
N GLY A 613 1.31 -28.31 19.34
CA GLY A 613 2.75 -28.25 19.60
C GLY A 613 3.57 -27.85 18.38
N TRP A 614 2.97 -27.11 17.43
CA TRP A 614 3.64 -26.57 16.24
C TRP A 614 3.70 -25.04 16.32
N PRO A 615 4.77 -24.47 16.90
CA PRO A 615 4.79 -23.05 17.20
C PRO A 615 4.82 -22.16 15.96
N ARG A 616 4.37 -20.91 16.08
CA ARG A 616 4.62 -19.86 15.08
C ARG A 616 6.11 -19.78 14.77
N ARG A 617 6.45 -19.45 13.52
CA ARG A 617 7.85 -19.44 13.06
C ARG A 617 8.09 -18.41 11.98
N ALA A 618 9.34 -18.00 11.86
CA ALA A 618 9.81 -17.10 10.81
C ALA A 618 11.12 -17.63 10.25
N ARG A 619 11.39 -17.32 8.98
CA ARG A 619 12.58 -17.76 8.27
C ARG A 619 13.61 -16.65 8.21
N VAL A 620 14.87 -17.04 8.36
CA VAL A 620 16.02 -16.15 8.20
C VAL A 620 16.88 -16.67 7.06
N PHE A 621 17.41 -15.76 6.25
CA PHE A 621 18.45 -16.04 5.26
C PHE A 621 19.71 -15.25 5.62
N MET A 622 20.85 -15.92 5.56
CA MET A 622 22.16 -15.29 5.53
C MET A 622 22.74 -15.45 4.14
N ILE A 623 22.90 -14.34 3.44
CA ILE A 623 23.61 -14.26 2.18
C ILE A 623 25.05 -13.89 2.52
N SER A 624 26.00 -14.71 2.13
CA SER A 624 27.43 -14.54 2.45
C SER A 624 28.28 -14.71 1.20
N ASP A 625 29.56 -14.35 1.31
CA ASP A 625 30.50 -14.32 0.19
C ASP A 625 29.92 -13.53 -1.01
N PHE A 626 29.37 -12.35 -0.71
CA PHE A 626 28.79 -11.43 -1.69
C PHE A 626 27.75 -12.09 -2.62
N GLY A 627 26.94 -13.01 -2.10
CA GLY A 627 25.89 -13.69 -2.86
C GLY A 627 26.22 -15.10 -3.33
N ASN A 628 27.43 -15.60 -3.06
CA ASN A 628 27.83 -16.95 -3.49
C ASN A 628 27.45 -18.07 -2.52
N THR A 629 27.08 -17.73 -1.28
CA THR A 629 26.60 -18.71 -0.29
C THR A 629 25.29 -18.24 0.34
N ILE A 630 24.29 -19.11 0.35
CA ILE A 630 23.00 -18.84 0.99
C ILE A 630 22.73 -19.90 2.05
N GLN A 631 22.59 -19.44 3.29
CA GLN A 631 22.19 -20.27 4.42
C GLN A 631 20.83 -19.82 4.93
N THR A 632 20.05 -20.75 5.46
CA THR A 632 18.75 -20.45 6.06
C THR A 632 18.49 -21.27 7.29
N TRP A 633 17.70 -20.71 8.20
CA TRP A 633 17.16 -21.38 9.37
C TRP A 633 15.80 -20.78 9.72
N LYS A 634 15.11 -21.39 10.67
CA LYS A 634 13.87 -20.87 11.25
C LYS A 634 14.07 -20.54 12.72
N ARG A 635 13.34 -19.55 13.19
CA ARG A 635 13.13 -19.25 14.62
C ARG A 635 11.68 -19.58 14.94
N THR A 636 11.42 -20.14 16.13
CA THR A 636 10.06 -20.46 16.57
C THR A 636 9.66 -19.60 17.76
N PHE A 637 8.36 -19.38 17.94
CA PHE A 637 7.79 -18.71 19.09
C PHE A 637 7.81 -19.65 20.31
N LYS A 638 9.01 -19.82 20.87
CA LYS A 638 9.27 -20.46 22.16
C LYS A 638 10.28 -19.61 22.93
N ASP A 639 10.51 -19.95 24.19
CA ASP A 639 11.54 -19.32 25.00
C ASP A 639 12.89 -19.29 24.26
N ASN A 640 13.50 -18.11 24.19
CA ASN A 640 14.77 -17.81 23.52
C ASN A 640 14.80 -17.98 21.99
N LEU A 641 13.65 -18.16 21.33
CA LEU A 641 13.55 -18.29 19.88
C LEU A 641 14.51 -19.36 19.32
N PRO A 642 14.32 -20.65 19.61
CA PRO A 642 15.27 -21.68 19.23
C PRO A 642 15.46 -21.70 17.71
N MET A 643 16.72 -21.84 17.28
CA MET A 643 17.07 -22.02 15.88
C MET A 643 16.80 -23.47 15.50
N ILE A 644 16.07 -23.70 14.41
CA ILE A 644 15.83 -25.03 13.87
C ILE A 644 16.15 -25.07 12.37
N HIS A 645 16.47 -26.27 11.89
CA HIS A 645 16.65 -26.55 10.46
C HIS A 645 17.64 -25.61 9.77
N PHE A 646 18.79 -25.37 10.40
CA PHE A 646 19.89 -24.66 9.76
C PHE A 646 20.42 -25.49 8.59
N GLN A 647 20.59 -24.85 7.43
CA GLN A 647 21.11 -25.48 6.22
C GLN A 647 21.76 -24.47 5.29
N THR A 648 22.84 -24.89 4.63
CA THR A 648 23.37 -24.22 3.43
C THR A 648 22.56 -24.72 2.24
N ILE A 649 21.76 -23.84 1.65
CA ILE A 649 20.84 -24.19 0.54
C ILE A 649 21.46 -23.90 -0.82
N TYR A 650 22.47 -23.03 -0.87
CA TYR A 650 23.26 -22.76 -2.06
C TYR A 650 24.70 -22.39 -1.68
N SER A 651 25.66 -22.87 -2.47
CA SER A 651 27.08 -22.50 -2.44
C SER A 651 27.63 -22.67 -3.86
N ALA A 652 28.25 -21.63 -4.41
CA ALA A 652 28.79 -21.61 -5.77
C ALA A 652 30.04 -22.47 -5.98
#